data_AF-A0A173KZJ6-F1
#
_entry.id   AF-A0A173KZJ6-F1
#
_cell.length_a   1.000
_cell.length_b   1.000
_cell.length_c   1.000
_cell.angle_alpha   90.00
_cell.angle_beta   90.00
_cell.angle_gamma   90.00
#
_symmetry.space_group_name_H-M   'P 1'
#
loop_
_entity.id
_entity.type
_entity.pdbx_description
1 polymer ?
#
loop_
_entity_poly.entity_id
_entity_poly.type
_entity_poly.pdbx_seq_one_letter_code
_entity_poly.pdbx_strand_id
1 'polypeptide(L)'
;MANTADYGLGEFSYPRGWFMVAASAELRSAPLAVRYFGQDMVIYRGQSGRVMLMDAYCPHMGTHLAHGSSSYIVRDGMQIEGDSIRCPYHGWRFGPDGKCDDIPYSPAPIPKAACIRTWPVVERAGCVFVWYDPEGGEPDYDLPSFAEWDDPRWVNWTIDPLGELPCHPVEIIDNIGDKAHLEPIHGSIDMQRFENVFDAHVVWQHLRAGHRTLAGREGEYMVNDTSYTGPGILQSWMAGEYPSIMLFCHTPVDEGCVKLWHGLTVKSAEAVASAETIAAVRPYQEASCAALSQDIQIWRHKRACLNPMVVQGDGPFGKVRIWYRQFFNPRARAGEYQMRVKGATVTRGYRRGPLDQRGSGMTTATLFDPIRLGDLELANRIVMAPMTRSRAGDGDVPTELMMEYYRQRAGAGLIITEGTQPSASGKGYIRTPGIHSEAQIAGWRRVTDAVHAEGGQIVLQIMHCGRVGSLLNKAPGTETIAPSAIRAKGEIVTDKGMIPFDEPRAIELSEIPKLIEEFAQAARNAIAAGFDGVELHCTSGYLPAQFLSSGSNRRTDDYGGSAANRIRFAAETIEAMVAAVGEGRVGFRICPGNPFNDIWDDNPTETYGALLERLSSLNLAYCHLIDVANPQLDSLVLVRRKWRGNLILNEGLTRALAEQLLAKGVASAFSFGRPFIANPDLPFRLKSNAALAQFDASTLYTPGPRGYIDYSMIEQTKG
;
A
#
# COMPACT_ATOMS: atom_id res chain seq x y z
N MET A 1 -40.22 8.71 6.50
CA MET A 1 -38.86 8.14 6.40
C MET A 1 -37.99 8.85 7.42
N ALA A 2 -37.14 8.14 8.16
CA ALA A 2 -36.21 8.80 9.09
C ALA A 2 -35.25 9.71 8.33
N ASN A 3 -34.96 10.87 8.91
CA ASN A 3 -34.17 11.93 8.31
C ASN A 3 -32.78 12.03 8.97
N THR A 4 -31.92 12.95 8.53
CA THR A 4 -30.54 13.02 9.07
C THR A 4 -30.49 13.32 10.57
N ALA A 5 -31.42 14.15 11.06
CA ALA A 5 -31.53 14.50 12.47
C ALA A 5 -31.93 13.29 13.33
N ASP A 6 -32.83 12.42 12.83
CA ASP A 6 -33.25 11.20 13.53
C ASP A 6 -32.08 10.23 13.79
N TYR A 7 -31.11 10.15 12.85
CA TYR A 7 -29.88 9.35 13.04
C TYR A 7 -28.79 10.08 13.84
N GLY A 8 -28.98 11.36 14.16
CA GLY A 8 -28.01 12.18 14.87
C GLY A 8 -26.66 12.27 14.15
N LEU A 9 -26.67 12.44 12.83
CA LEU A 9 -25.43 12.45 12.04
C LEU A 9 -24.73 13.81 12.04
N GLY A 10 -25.46 14.92 12.01
CA GLY A 10 -24.85 16.25 11.98
C GLY A 10 -25.85 17.38 11.74
N GLU A 11 -25.29 18.55 11.43
CA GLU A 11 -26.00 19.82 11.23
C GLU A 11 -26.62 19.95 9.83
N PHE A 12 -26.06 19.26 8.84
CA PHE A 12 -26.51 19.32 7.45
C PHE A 12 -27.50 18.20 7.13
N SER A 13 -28.52 18.49 6.32
CA SER A 13 -29.48 17.48 5.81
C SER A 13 -28.87 16.50 4.80
N TYR A 14 -27.75 16.88 4.16
CA TYR A 14 -27.12 16.08 3.11
C TYR A 14 -25.60 16.03 3.32
N PRO A 15 -24.95 14.90 2.98
CA PRO A 15 -23.52 14.75 3.17
C PRO A 15 -22.71 15.52 2.12
N ARG A 16 -21.62 16.17 2.54
CA ARG A 16 -20.58 16.71 1.66
C ARG A 16 -19.82 15.58 0.98
N GLY A 17 -19.66 15.64 -0.35
CA GLY A 17 -18.80 14.72 -1.08
C GLY A 17 -19.05 14.61 -2.58
N TRP A 18 -18.38 13.64 -3.19
CA TRP A 18 -18.62 13.23 -4.57
C TRP A 18 -19.80 12.26 -4.68
N PHE A 19 -20.68 12.49 -5.65
CA PHE A 19 -21.87 11.68 -5.90
C PHE A 19 -22.10 11.48 -7.39
N MET A 20 -22.50 10.28 -7.79
CA MET A 20 -22.95 10.04 -9.16
C MET A 20 -24.34 10.63 -9.37
N VAL A 21 -24.57 11.31 -10.50
CA VAL A 21 -25.87 11.96 -10.79
C VAL A 21 -26.51 11.51 -12.11
N ALA A 22 -25.72 10.92 -13.01
CA ALA A 22 -26.19 10.32 -14.25
C ALA A 22 -25.14 9.37 -14.83
N ALA A 23 -25.55 8.41 -15.65
CA ALA A 23 -24.62 7.78 -16.58
C ALA A 23 -24.27 8.75 -17.71
N SER A 24 -23.01 8.76 -18.14
CA SER A 24 -22.53 9.60 -19.25
C SER A 24 -23.36 9.43 -20.53
N ALA A 25 -23.79 8.18 -20.81
CA ALA A 25 -24.57 7.82 -21.99
C ALA A 25 -26.03 8.32 -21.96
N GLU A 26 -26.55 8.75 -20.81
CA GLU A 26 -27.86 9.40 -20.70
C GLU A 26 -27.81 10.83 -21.26
N LEU A 27 -26.65 11.49 -21.20
CA LEU A 27 -26.45 12.87 -21.65
C LEU A 27 -26.22 12.93 -23.17
N ARG A 28 -27.34 12.89 -23.90
CA ARG A 28 -27.42 13.09 -25.35
C ARG A 28 -27.58 14.58 -25.67
N SER A 29 -28.32 14.90 -26.74
CA SER A 29 -28.50 16.29 -27.21
C SER A 29 -29.46 17.14 -26.38
N ALA A 30 -30.31 16.54 -25.54
CA ALA A 30 -31.29 17.25 -24.73
C ALA A 30 -30.84 17.35 -23.26
N PRO A 31 -31.12 18.49 -22.57
CA PRO A 31 -30.90 18.59 -21.13
C PRO A 31 -31.83 17.65 -20.37
N LEU A 32 -31.34 17.08 -19.26
CA LEU A 32 -32.10 16.24 -18.35
C LEU A 32 -32.45 17.02 -17.08
N ALA A 33 -33.72 16.92 -16.68
CA ALA A 33 -34.15 17.33 -15.34
C ALA A 33 -33.74 16.24 -14.34
N VAL A 34 -33.07 16.62 -13.26
CA VAL A 34 -32.68 15.71 -12.18
C VAL A 34 -32.95 16.34 -10.83
N ARG A 35 -33.17 15.52 -9.80
CA ARG A 35 -33.38 15.99 -8.43
C ARG A 35 -32.41 15.28 -7.49
N TYR A 36 -31.61 16.04 -6.77
CA TYR A 36 -30.67 15.54 -5.77
C TYR A 36 -30.54 16.54 -4.62
N PHE A 37 -30.25 16.04 -3.42
CA PHE A 37 -30.05 16.86 -2.23
C PHE A 37 -31.24 17.82 -1.96
N GLY A 38 -32.45 17.39 -2.27
CA GLY A 38 -33.68 18.17 -2.13
C GLY A 38 -33.85 19.29 -3.17
N GLN A 39 -32.99 19.35 -4.18
CA GLN A 39 -32.92 20.43 -5.16
C GLN A 39 -33.18 19.91 -6.58
N ASP A 40 -33.96 20.68 -7.34
CA ASP A 40 -34.15 20.43 -8.77
C ASP A 40 -33.00 21.07 -9.56
N MET A 41 -32.38 20.28 -10.42
CA MET A 41 -31.20 20.63 -11.20
C MET A 41 -31.41 20.26 -12.68
N VAL A 42 -30.58 20.85 -13.53
CA VAL A 42 -30.47 20.50 -14.94
C VAL A 42 -29.06 20.05 -15.27
N ILE A 43 -28.94 18.89 -15.91
CA ILE A 43 -27.68 18.32 -16.38
C ILE A 43 -27.72 18.18 -17.90
N TYR A 44 -26.66 18.58 -18.58
CA TYR A 44 -26.59 18.52 -20.05
C TYR A 44 -25.16 18.42 -20.55
N ARG A 45 -25.03 17.98 -21.81
CA ARG A 45 -23.76 17.97 -22.53
C ARG A 45 -23.75 19.11 -23.53
N GLY A 46 -22.76 20.00 -23.43
CA GLY A 46 -22.51 21.05 -24.41
C GLY A 46 -22.04 20.49 -25.74
N GLN A 47 -22.07 21.33 -26.76
CA GLN A 47 -21.55 21.00 -28.10
C GLN A 47 -20.03 20.78 -28.08
N SER A 48 -19.30 21.29 -27.07
CA SER A 48 -17.88 20.96 -26.86
C SER A 48 -17.65 19.53 -26.36
N GLY A 49 -18.71 18.84 -25.92
CA GLY A 49 -18.64 17.56 -25.22
C GLY A 49 -18.57 17.68 -23.69
N ARG A 50 -18.34 18.89 -23.15
CA ARG A 50 -18.30 19.14 -21.71
C ARG A 50 -19.67 18.91 -21.07
N VAL A 51 -19.68 18.32 -19.87
CA VAL A 51 -20.89 18.15 -19.06
C VAL A 51 -21.05 19.33 -18.11
N MET A 52 -22.29 19.81 -17.97
CA MET A 52 -22.67 20.92 -17.08
C MET A 52 -23.80 20.49 -16.17
N LEU A 53 -23.76 20.96 -14.92
CA LEU A 53 -24.82 20.81 -13.94
C LEU A 53 -25.12 22.17 -13.30
N MET A 54 -26.41 22.53 -13.28
CA MET A 54 -26.89 23.82 -12.79
C MET A 54 -28.19 23.65 -11.99
N ASP A 55 -28.53 24.66 -11.20
CA ASP A 55 -29.89 24.76 -10.65
C ASP A 55 -30.93 24.84 -11.80
N ALA A 56 -32.10 24.24 -11.60
CA ALA A 56 -33.04 24.03 -12.70
C ALA A 56 -33.78 25.28 -13.18
N TYR A 57 -33.88 26.33 -12.37
CA TYR A 57 -34.86 27.40 -12.58
C TYR A 57 -34.23 28.70 -13.08
N CYS A 58 -34.75 29.21 -14.19
CA CYS A 58 -34.35 30.50 -14.74
C CYS A 58 -34.69 31.65 -13.77
N PRO A 59 -33.74 32.52 -13.41
CA PRO A 59 -33.94 33.60 -12.43
C PRO A 59 -34.89 34.70 -12.92
N HIS A 60 -35.28 34.68 -14.19
CA HIS A 60 -36.23 35.63 -14.75
C HIS A 60 -37.67 35.37 -14.27
N MET A 61 -38.23 34.19 -14.59
CA MET A 61 -39.64 33.86 -14.33
C MET A 61 -39.81 32.46 -13.70
N GLY A 62 -38.74 31.86 -13.19
CA GLY A 62 -38.78 30.54 -12.54
C GLY A 62 -39.09 29.38 -13.49
N THR A 63 -38.80 29.52 -14.78
CA THR A 63 -38.99 28.43 -15.76
C THR A 63 -37.93 27.35 -15.57
N HIS A 64 -38.34 26.09 -15.49
CA HIS A 64 -37.43 24.96 -15.46
C HIS A 64 -36.71 24.82 -16.82
N LEU A 65 -35.38 24.80 -16.83
CA LEU A 65 -34.57 24.87 -18.03
C LEU A 65 -34.66 23.62 -18.92
N ALA A 66 -34.88 22.44 -18.34
CA ALA A 66 -35.02 21.19 -19.08
C ALA A 66 -36.46 20.85 -19.53
N HIS A 67 -37.49 21.45 -18.93
CA HIS A 67 -38.89 21.12 -19.23
C HIS A 67 -39.50 22.18 -20.17
N GLY A 68 -40.21 21.74 -21.22
CA GLY A 68 -40.81 22.65 -22.21
C GLY A 68 -40.66 22.18 -23.66
N SER A 69 -40.83 20.88 -23.91
CA SER A 69 -40.59 20.23 -25.21
C SER A 69 -41.44 20.76 -26.37
N SER A 70 -42.50 21.52 -26.07
CA SER A 70 -43.37 22.15 -27.07
C SER A 70 -42.90 23.53 -27.55
N SER A 71 -41.91 24.15 -26.87
CA SER A 71 -41.40 25.47 -27.27
C SER A 71 -40.62 25.41 -28.59
N TYR A 72 -40.63 26.50 -29.36
CA TYR A 72 -39.83 26.57 -30.59
C TYR A 72 -38.33 26.53 -30.32
N ILE A 73 -37.86 27.07 -29.18
CA ILE A 73 -36.45 26.92 -28.76
C ILE A 73 -36.03 25.44 -28.71
N VAL A 74 -36.89 24.55 -28.19
CA VAL A 74 -36.58 23.12 -28.13
C VAL A 74 -36.79 22.44 -29.48
N ARG A 75 -37.88 22.75 -30.19
CA ARG A 75 -38.19 22.17 -31.51
C ARG A 75 -37.15 22.50 -32.58
N ASP A 76 -36.56 23.68 -32.50
CA ASP A 76 -35.55 24.18 -33.43
C ASP A 76 -34.13 23.75 -33.02
N GLY A 77 -33.98 22.98 -31.93
CA GLY A 77 -32.69 22.49 -31.45
C GLY A 77 -31.78 23.57 -30.84
N MET A 78 -32.34 24.71 -30.44
CA MET A 78 -31.62 25.87 -29.91
C MET A 78 -31.49 25.88 -28.39
N GLN A 79 -31.90 24.80 -27.72
CA GLN A 79 -31.85 24.73 -26.25
C GLN A 79 -30.42 24.64 -25.73
N ILE A 80 -29.51 24.01 -26.48
CA ILE A 80 -28.07 23.94 -26.17
C ILE A 80 -27.30 24.63 -27.31
N GLU A 81 -26.58 25.69 -26.99
CA GLU A 81 -25.78 26.48 -27.95
C GLU A 81 -24.35 26.63 -27.42
N GLY A 82 -23.37 26.00 -28.09
CA GLY A 82 -22.05 25.83 -27.50
C GLY A 82 -22.16 25.06 -26.18
N ASP A 83 -21.64 25.64 -25.10
CA ASP A 83 -21.78 25.10 -23.74
C ASP A 83 -22.87 25.81 -22.93
N SER A 84 -23.62 26.73 -23.55
CA SER A 84 -24.66 27.50 -22.90
C SER A 84 -26.03 26.79 -23.04
N ILE A 85 -26.91 26.99 -22.06
CA ILE A 85 -28.30 26.49 -22.07
C ILE A 85 -29.28 27.64 -22.21
N ARG A 86 -30.28 27.48 -23.07
CA ARG A 86 -31.33 28.46 -23.34
C ARG A 86 -32.64 28.08 -22.65
N CYS A 87 -33.20 29.03 -21.92
CA CYS A 87 -34.49 28.90 -21.28
C CYS A 87 -35.60 28.69 -22.32
N PRO A 88 -36.44 27.64 -22.21
CA PRO A 88 -37.45 27.32 -23.22
C PRO A 88 -38.63 28.31 -23.26
N TYR A 89 -38.72 29.24 -22.31
CA TYR A 89 -39.80 30.23 -22.28
C TYR A 89 -39.45 31.53 -23.01
N HIS A 90 -38.60 32.36 -22.41
CA HIS A 90 -38.24 33.67 -22.95
C HIS A 90 -36.88 33.68 -23.68
N GLY A 91 -36.24 32.51 -23.82
CA GLY A 91 -35.01 32.37 -24.58
C GLY A 91 -33.77 32.96 -23.92
N TRP A 92 -33.77 33.30 -22.62
CA TRP A 92 -32.54 33.75 -21.94
C TRP A 92 -31.51 32.62 -21.92
N ARG A 93 -30.26 32.92 -22.27
CA ARG A 93 -29.19 31.92 -22.37
C ARG A 93 -28.16 32.11 -21.27
N PHE A 94 -27.75 31.01 -20.66
CA PHE A 94 -26.80 30.98 -19.53
C PHE A 94 -25.56 30.19 -19.93
N GLY A 95 -24.39 30.80 -19.78
CA GLY A 95 -23.10 30.19 -20.07
C GLY A 95 -22.66 29.17 -19.01
N PRO A 96 -21.55 28.44 -19.23
CA PRO A 96 -21.10 27.39 -18.32
C PRO A 96 -20.67 27.89 -16.93
N ASP A 97 -20.49 29.20 -16.75
CA ASP A 97 -20.26 29.84 -15.45
C ASP A 97 -21.57 30.26 -14.76
N GLY A 98 -22.72 29.92 -15.36
CA GLY A 98 -24.05 30.20 -14.84
C GLY A 98 -24.56 31.60 -15.16
N LYS A 99 -23.74 32.49 -15.75
CA LYS A 99 -24.16 33.86 -16.04
C LYS A 99 -24.97 33.92 -17.32
N CYS A 100 -26.02 34.73 -17.31
CA CYS A 100 -26.76 35.03 -18.53
C CYS A 100 -25.83 35.76 -19.52
N ASP A 101 -25.74 35.25 -20.74
CA ASP A 101 -24.88 35.79 -21.79
C ASP A 101 -25.66 36.30 -23.02
N ASP A 102 -26.97 36.02 -23.10
CA ASP A 102 -27.84 36.48 -24.18
C ASP A 102 -29.31 36.59 -23.74
N ILE A 103 -29.96 37.70 -24.12
CA ILE A 103 -31.39 37.97 -23.95
C ILE A 103 -31.94 38.38 -25.33
N PRO A 104 -32.60 37.46 -26.07
CA PRO A 104 -32.77 37.60 -27.53
C PRO A 104 -33.67 38.77 -27.96
N TYR A 105 -34.51 39.27 -27.06
CA TYR A 105 -35.48 40.33 -27.34
C TYR A 105 -35.10 41.70 -26.77
N SER A 106 -33.95 41.83 -26.09
CA SER A 106 -33.57 43.08 -25.42
C SER A 106 -32.14 43.49 -25.78
N PRO A 107 -31.92 44.72 -26.28
CA PRO A 107 -30.58 45.27 -26.46
C PRO A 107 -30.00 45.87 -25.17
N ALA A 108 -30.75 45.86 -24.06
CA ALA A 108 -30.29 46.43 -22.80
C ALA A 108 -29.18 45.57 -22.16
N PRO A 109 -28.32 46.15 -21.31
CA PRO A 109 -27.33 45.38 -20.56
C PRO A 109 -27.98 44.27 -19.73
N ILE A 110 -27.36 43.09 -19.71
CA ILE A 110 -27.84 41.92 -18.96
C ILE A 110 -27.76 42.22 -17.44
N PRO A 111 -28.85 41.98 -16.67
CA PRO A 111 -28.82 42.17 -15.22
C PRO A 111 -27.77 41.29 -14.55
N LYS A 112 -26.95 41.84 -13.65
CA LYS A 112 -25.94 41.05 -12.89
C LYS A 112 -26.54 39.91 -12.07
N ALA A 113 -27.80 40.05 -11.65
CA ALA A 113 -28.54 39.03 -10.91
C ALA A 113 -29.04 37.87 -11.80
N ALA A 114 -28.91 37.97 -13.13
CA ALA A 114 -29.27 36.92 -14.07
C ALA A 114 -28.20 35.82 -14.08
N CYS A 115 -28.05 35.13 -12.95
CA CYS A 115 -27.09 34.05 -12.77
C CYS A 115 -27.80 32.82 -12.20
N ILE A 116 -27.34 31.64 -12.60
CA ILE A 116 -27.77 30.34 -12.11
C ILE A 116 -26.56 29.71 -11.44
N ARG A 117 -26.76 29.07 -10.28
CA ARG A 117 -25.68 28.34 -9.63
C ARG A 117 -25.24 27.17 -10.50
N THR A 118 -23.93 27.02 -10.67
CA THR A 118 -23.30 25.85 -11.29
C THR A 118 -22.68 24.97 -10.21
N TRP A 119 -22.51 23.70 -10.54
CA TRP A 119 -21.97 22.70 -9.64
C TRP A 119 -20.69 22.07 -10.22
N PRO A 120 -19.64 21.84 -9.42
CA PRO A 120 -18.44 21.16 -9.91
C PRO A 120 -18.81 19.73 -10.35
N VAL A 121 -18.49 19.42 -11.60
CA VAL A 121 -18.87 18.16 -12.24
C VAL A 121 -17.67 17.52 -12.92
N VAL A 122 -17.53 16.21 -12.79
CA VAL A 122 -16.49 15.40 -13.41
C VAL A 122 -17.13 14.24 -14.13
N GLU A 123 -16.83 14.09 -15.41
CA GLU A 123 -17.17 12.90 -16.18
C GLU A 123 -15.97 11.95 -16.18
N ARG A 124 -16.16 10.72 -15.69
CA ARG A 124 -15.11 9.70 -15.61
C ARG A 124 -15.73 8.30 -15.60
N ALA A 125 -15.09 7.36 -16.28
CA ALA A 125 -15.48 5.95 -16.30
C ALA A 125 -16.97 5.70 -16.62
N GLY A 126 -17.50 6.41 -17.63
CA GLY A 126 -18.90 6.32 -18.04
C GLY A 126 -19.91 6.93 -17.04
N CYS A 127 -19.45 7.58 -15.98
CA CYS A 127 -20.26 8.19 -14.93
C CYS A 127 -20.10 9.71 -14.95
N VAL A 128 -21.15 10.42 -14.49
CA VAL A 128 -21.06 11.84 -14.18
C VAL A 128 -21.18 12.04 -12.67
N PHE A 129 -20.14 12.62 -12.08
CA PHE A 129 -20.04 12.89 -10.66
C PHE A 129 -20.18 14.38 -10.38
N VAL A 130 -20.94 14.74 -9.36
CA VAL A 130 -21.02 16.10 -8.80
C VAL A 130 -20.30 16.14 -7.46
N TRP A 131 -19.61 17.26 -7.20
CA TRP A 131 -19.22 17.63 -5.86
C TRP A 131 -20.35 18.42 -5.20
N TYR A 132 -20.93 17.86 -4.14
CA TYR A 132 -21.91 18.56 -3.31
C TYR A 132 -21.25 18.97 -2.00
N ASP A 133 -21.39 20.25 -1.65
CA ASP A 133 -20.98 20.78 -0.36
C ASP A 133 -22.07 21.75 0.16
N PRO A 134 -22.69 21.47 1.33
CA PRO A 134 -23.64 22.39 1.96
C PRO A 134 -22.99 23.74 2.33
N GLU A 135 -21.67 23.80 2.51
CA GLU A 135 -20.91 25.02 2.76
C GLU A 135 -20.52 25.74 1.46
N GLY A 136 -20.77 25.12 0.29
CA GLY A 136 -20.44 25.68 -1.02
C GLY A 136 -18.94 25.69 -1.35
N GLY A 137 -18.13 24.88 -0.67
CA GLY A 137 -16.70 24.76 -0.89
C GLY A 137 -16.33 23.86 -2.08
N GLU A 138 -15.10 24.05 -2.57
CA GLU A 138 -14.46 23.18 -3.57
C GLU A 138 -14.16 21.77 -3.01
N PRO A 139 -13.96 20.75 -3.87
CA PRO A 139 -13.53 19.41 -3.45
C PRO A 139 -12.29 19.42 -2.53
N ASP A 140 -12.34 18.68 -1.41
CA ASP A 140 -11.19 18.44 -0.50
C ASP A 140 -10.60 17.04 -0.61
N TYR A 141 -11.17 16.20 -1.47
CA TYR A 141 -10.60 14.92 -1.85
C TYR A 141 -11.00 14.58 -3.28
N ASP A 142 -10.16 13.78 -3.93
CA ASP A 142 -10.40 13.34 -5.30
C ASP A 142 -11.43 12.21 -5.37
N LEU A 143 -12.00 12.03 -6.57
CA LEU A 143 -12.70 10.79 -6.90
C LEU A 143 -11.75 9.58 -6.73
N PRO A 144 -12.29 8.37 -6.46
CA PRO A 144 -11.45 7.18 -6.44
C PRO A 144 -10.76 6.91 -7.79
N SER A 145 -9.76 6.04 -7.77
CA SER A 145 -9.09 5.59 -9.00
C SER A 145 -10.06 4.83 -9.89
N PHE A 146 -9.94 5.06 -11.20
CA PHE A 146 -10.60 4.28 -12.24
C PHE A 146 -9.58 3.78 -13.27
N ALA A 147 -8.34 3.50 -12.84
CA ALA A 147 -7.23 3.17 -13.73
C ALA A 147 -7.53 1.98 -14.66
N GLU A 148 -8.33 1.01 -14.19
CA GLU A 148 -8.74 -0.16 -14.97
C GLU A 148 -9.68 0.20 -16.12
N TRP A 149 -10.34 1.35 -16.10
CA TRP A 149 -11.22 1.79 -17.19
C TRP A 149 -10.47 2.04 -18.50
N ASP A 150 -9.22 2.50 -18.40
CA ASP A 150 -8.37 2.84 -19.54
C ASP A 150 -7.44 1.68 -19.95
N ASP A 151 -7.48 0.56 -19.23
CA ASP A 151 -6.69 -0.64 -19.51
C ASP A 151 -7.45 -1.56 -20.48
N PRO A 152 -6.94 -1.82 -21.70
CA PRO A 152 -7.66 -2.60 -22.71
C PRO A 152 -7.88 -4.07 -22.34
N ARG A 153 -7.24 -4.56 -21.27
CA ARG A 153 -7.49 -5.88 -20.68
C ARG A 153 -8.80 -5.93 -19.91
N TRP A 154 -9.43 -4.79 -19.60
CA TRP A 154 -10.67 -4.75 -18.85
C TRP A 154 -11.84 -4.45 -19.77
N VAL A 155 -12.91 -5.22 -19.60
CA VAL A 155 -14.19 -4.94 -20.23
C VAL A 155 -14.94 -3.98 -19.33
N ASN A 156 -15.13 -2.77 -19.83
CA ASN A 156 -15.78 -1.68 -19.13
C ASN A 156 -17.27 -1.95 -18.90
N TRP A 157 -17.77 -1.49 -17.75
CA TRP A 157 -19.19 -1.60 -17.42
C TRP A 157 -20.06 -0.78 -18.35
N THR A 158 -21.34 -1.15 -18.40
CA THR A 158 -22.41 -0.23 -18.75
C THR A 158 -23.21 0.04 -17.50
N ILE A 159 -23.49 1.31 -17.18
CA ILE A 159 -24.15 1.62 -15.91
C ILE A 159 -25.57 1.04 -15.87
N ASP A 160 -25.86 0.31 -14.80
CA ASP A 160 -27.18 -0.19 -14.45
C ASP A 160 -27.87 0.82 -13.52
N PRO A 161 -28.91 1.55 -13.96
CA PRO A 161 -29.70 2.38 -13.07
C PRO A 161 -30.62 1.50 -12.23
N LEU A 162 -30.47 1.55 -10.91
CA LEU A 162 -31.22 0.70 -9.98
C LEU A 162 -32.44 1.41 -9.38
N GLY A 163 -32.67 2.66 -9.77
CA GLY A 163 -33.81 3.47 -9.36
C GLY A 163 -33.67 4.07 -7.97
N GLU A 164 -34.80 4.52 -7.43
CA GLU A 164 -34.90 5.15 -6.12
C GLU A 164 -35.32 4.16 -5.04
N LEU A 165 -34.74 4.35 -3.85
CA LEU A 165 -34.94 3.55 -2.67
C LEU A 165 -35.38 4.46 -1.52
N PRO A 166 -36.54 4.19 -0.88
CA PRO A 166 -36.99 4.97 0.26
C PRO A 166 -36.20 4.55 1.50
N CYS A 167 -34.94 4.99 1.62
CA CYS A 167 -34.11 4.90 2.82
C CYS A 167 -33.13 6.07 2.91
N HIS A 168 -32.66 6.37 4.13
CA HIS A 168 -31.55 7.29 4.34
C HIS A 168 -30.24 6.60 3.95
N PRO A 169 -29.24 7.28 3.33
CA PRO A 169 -28.01 6.63 2.83
C PRO A 169 -27.17 5.93 3.92
N VAL A 170 -27.28 6.33 5.19
CA VAL A 170 -26.63 5.64 6.31
C VAL A 170 -27.00 4.16 6.40
N GLU A 171 -28.23 3.81 6.01
CA GLU A 171 -28.74 2.43 6.05
C GLU A 171 -28.07 1.51 5.04
N ILE A 172 -27.49 2.09 3.99
CA ILE A 172 -26.69 1.42 2.96
C ILE A 172 -25.23 1.38 3.43
N ILE A 173 -24.71 2.50 3.93
CA ILE A 173 -23.33 2.62 4.41
C ILE A 173 -23.04 1.64 5.55
N ASP A 174 -24.01 1.36 6.41
CA ASP A 174 -23.87 0.36 7.47
C ASP A 174 -23.47 -1.03 6.94
N ASN A 175 -23.82 -1.40 5.70
CA ASN A 175 -23.47 -2.69 5.12
C ASN A 175 -21.95 -2.91 5.06
N ILE A 176 -21.12 -1.86 4.93
CA ILE A 176 -19.66 -2.03 4.95
C ILE A 176 -19.16 -2.55 6.29
N GLY A 177 -19.88 -2.27 7.37
CA GLY A 177 -19.61 -2.82 8.70
C GLY A 177 -20.46 -4.05 9.04
N ASP A 178 -21.41 -4.43 8.18
CA ASP A 178 -22.33 -5.53 8.45
C ASP A 178 -21.70 -6.86 8.02
N LYS A 179 -20.94 -7.46 8.89
CA LYS A 179 -20.42 -8.80 8.66
C LYS A 179 -21.53 -9.85 8.49
N ALA A 180 -22.61 -9.71 9.26
CA ALA A 180 -23.57 -10.77 9.50
C ALA A 180 -24.53 -10.98 8.32
N HIS A 181 -24.81 -9.94 7.52
CA HIS A 181 -25.69 -10.07 6.34
C HIS A 181 -25.07 -10.91 5.20
N LEU A 182 -23.74 -10.98 5.13
CA LEU A 182 -23.04 -11.65 4.02
C LEU A 182 -23.34 -13.15 3.91
N GLU A 183 -23.61 -13.82 5.03
CA GLU A 183 -23.96 -15.25 5.03
C GLU A 183 -25.40 -15.53 4.55
N PRO A 184 -26.45 -14.92 5.13
CA PRO A 184 -27.83 -15.17 4.73
C PRO A 184 -28.21 -14.55 3.37
N ILE A 185 -27.66 -13.39 3.01
CA ILE A 185 -27.98 -12.71 1.76
C ILE A 185 -27.02 -13.18 0.65
N HIS A 186 -25.72 -13.04 0.89
CA HIS A 186 -24.71 -13.24 -0.14
C HIS A 186 -24.07 -14.62 -0.12
N GLY A 187 -24.65 -15.60 0.59
CA GLY A 187 -24.20 -16.99 0.58
C GLY A 187 -22.75 -17.19 1.04
N SER A 188 -22.17 -16.25 1.78
CA SER A 188 -20.83 -16.39 2.35
C SER A 188 -20.83 -17.48 3.41
N ILE A 189 -19.81 -18.32 3.39
CA ILE A 189 -19.60 -19.39 4.37
C ILE A 189 -18.15 -19.37 4.83
N ASP A 190 -17.87 -19.99 5.97
CA ASP A 190 -16.51 -20.11 6.51
C ASP A 190 -15.74 -18.79 6.46
N MET A 191 -16.37 -17.71 6.94
CA MET A 191 -15.80 -16.37 6.84
C MET A 191 -14.50 -16.28 7.62
N GLN A 192 -13.43 -16.09 6.85
CA GLN A 192 -12.05 -16.15 7.27
C GLN A 192 -11.55 -14.78 7.71
N ARG A 193 -11.93 -13.70 7.04
CA ARG A 193 -11.55 -12.34 7.42
C ARG A 193 -12.71 -11.40 7.15
N PHE A 194 -12.95 -10.50 8.10
CA PHE A 194 -13.79 -9.33 7.93
C PHE A 194 -13.20 -8.23 8.81
N GLU A 195 -12.66 -7.19 8.19
CA GLU A 195 -12.00 -6.09 8.88
C GLU A 195 -12.37 -4.77 8.21
N ASN A 196 -12.67 -3.75 9.00
CA ASN A 196 -12.86 -2.40 8.51
C ASN A 196 -11.66 -1.51 8.82
N VAL A 197 -11.13 -0.78 7.84
CA VAL A 197 -10.02 0.16 8.01
C VAL A 197 -10.50 1.56 7.69
N PHE A 198 -10.47 2.45 8.67
CA PHE A 198 -10.89 3.84 8.50
C PHE A 198 -9.65 4.72 8.28
N ASP A 199 -9.59 5.42 7.15
CA ASP A 199 -8.51 6.34 6.81
C ASP A 199 -9.07 7.60 6.13
N ALA A 200 -9.07 8.71 6.88
CA ALA A 200 -9.64 9.98 6.45
C ALA A 200 -11.05 9.85 5.85
N HIS A 201 -11.22 10.21 4.58
CA HIS A 201 -12.49 10.16 3.82
C HIS A 201 -12.77 8.79 3.20
N VAL A 202 -11.93 7.77 3.46
CA VAL A 202 -12.07 6.42 2.93
C VAL A 202 -12.29 5.42 4.07
N VAL A 203 -13.18 4.47 3.86
CA VAL A 203 -13.30 3.27 4.70
C VAL A 203 -13.18 2.04 3.83
N TRP A 204 -12.34 1.10 4.25
CA TRP A 204 -12.16 -0.20 3.62
C TRP A 204 -12.87 -1.29 4.40
N GLN A 205 -13.30 -2.33 3.70
CA GLN A 205 -13.70 -3.63 4.21
C GLN A 205 -12.84 -4.67 3.50
N HIS A 206 -12.11 -5.48 4.27
CA HIS A 206 -11.34 -6.61 3.78
C HIS A 206 -12.06 -7.91 4.12
N LEU A 207 -12.61 -8.57 3.10
CA LEU A 207 -13.33 -9.82 3.22
C LEU A 207 -12.52 -10.98 2.62
N ARG A 208 -12.44 -12.08 3.37
CA ARG A 208 -12.09 -13.39 2.84
C ARG A 208 -13.11 -14.39 3.35
N ALA A 209 -13.82 -15.08 2.47
CA ALA A 209 -14.84 -16.06 2.83
C ALA A 209 -14.98 -17.13 1.75
N GLY A 210 -15.44 -18.31 2.14
CA GLY A 210 -15.97 -19.28 1.18
C GLY A 210 -17.31 -18.79 0.64
N HIS A 211 -17.81 -19.44 -0.40
CA HIS A 211 -19.11 -19.13 -0.98
C HIS A 211 -19.84 -20.41 -1.35
N ARG A 212 -21.15 -20.46 -1.12
CA ARG A 212 -21.98 -21.65 -1.39
C ARG A 212 -21.91 -22.14 -2.84
N THR A 213 -21.71 -21.22 -3.79
CA THR A 213 -21.77 -21.53 -5.24
C THR A 213 -20.61 -20.99 -6.07
N LEU A 214 -19.76 -20.12 -5.51
CA LEU A 214 -18.74 -19.38 -6.27
C LEU A 214 -17.30 -19.76 -5.88
N ALA A 215 -17.11 -20.51 -4.79
CA ALA A 215 -15.82 -21.12 -4.45
C ALA A 215 -15.79 -22.54 -5.03
N GLY A 216 -14.80 -22.85 -5.86
CA GLY A 216 -14.82 -24.01 -6.75
C GLY A 216 -14.62 -25.37 -6.07
N ARG A 217 -14.07 -25.41 -4.85
CA ARG A 217 -13.86 -26.64 -4.03
C ARG A 217 -13.78 -26.30 -2.53
N GLU A 218 -13.95 -27.31 -1.69
CA GLU A 218 -13.73 -27.20 -0.23
C GLU A 218 -12.31 -26.67 0.05
N GLY A 219 -12.19 -25.48 0.65
CA GLY A 219 -10.92 -24.80 0.94
C GLY A 219 -10.53 -23.64 0.01
N GLU A 220 -11.30 -23.34 -1.05
CA GLU A 220 -11.14 -22.12 -1.85
C GLU A 220 -11.91 -20.94 -1.23
N TYR A 221 -11.34 -19.74 -1.28
CA TYR A 221 -11.91 -18.55 -0.64
C TYR A 221 -11.95 -17.39 -1.64
N MET A 222 -13.08 -16.71 -1.71
CA MET A 222 -13.18 -15.43 -2.38
C MET A 222 -12.51 -14.36 -1.51
N VAL A 223 -11.75 -13.48 -2.17
CA VAL A 223 -11.20 -12.28 -1.54
C VAL A 223 -11.90 -11.09 -2.17
N ASN A 224 -12.52 -10.29 -1.33
CA ASN A 224 -13.18 -9.07 -1.74
C ASN A 224 -12.66 -7.91 -0.87
N ASP A 225 -11.99 -6.97 -1.51
CA ASP A 225 -11.62 -5.72 -0.88
C ASP A 225 -12.61 -4.66 -1.35
N THR A 226 -13.37 -4.09 -0.43
CA THR A 226 -14.39 -3.09 -0.72
C THR A 226 -14.00 -1.77 -0.08
N SER A 227 -14.14 -0.65 -0.78
CA SER A 227 -13.97 0.67 -0.19
C SER A 227 -15.17 1.55 -0.45
N TYR A 228 -15.46 2.45 0.50
CA TYR A 228 -16.18 3.68 0.22
C TYR A 228 -15.19 4.83 0.17
N THR A 229 -15.21 5.59 -0.93
CA THR A 229 -14.55 6.90 -1.03
C THR A 229 -15.60 7.98 -0.87
N GLY A 230 -15.51 8.72 0.22
CA GLY A 230 -16.55 9.67 0.60
C GLY A 230 -17.89 8.97 0.91
N PRO A 231 -19.00 9.70 0.82
CA PRO A 231 -20.28 9.25 1.38
C PRO A 231 -21.16 8.41 0.43
N GLY A 232 -20.76 8.18 -0.81
CA GLY A 232 -21.68 7.64 -1.83
C GLY A 232 -21.05 6.85 -2.98
N ILE A 233 -19.74 6.57 -2.95
CA ILE A 233 -19.05 5.82 -4.02
C ILE A 233 -18.35 4.61 -3.41
N LEU A 234 -18.83 3.41 -3.75
CA LEU A 234 -18.25 2.13 -3.37
C LEU A 234 -17.55 1.49 -4.56
N GLN A 235 -16.32 0.99 -4.34
CA GLN A 235 -15.62 0.09 -5.25
C GLN A 235 -15.30 -1.23 -4.56
N SER A 236 -15.56 -2.36 -5.22
CA SER A 236 -15.31 -3.69 -4.68
C SER A 236 -14.46 -4.50 -5.65
N TRP A 237 -13.21 -4.77 -5.26
CA TRP A 237 -12.26 -5.60 -6.00
C TRP A 237 -12.44 -7.05 -5.60
N MET A 238 -12.94 -7.85 -6.53
CA MET A 238 -13.19 -9.27 -6.34
C MET A 238 -12.12 -10.08 -7.07
N ALA A 239 -11.35 -10.85 -6.30
CA ALA A 239 -10.43 -11.83 -6.84
C ALA A 239 -11.17 -13.14 -7.15
N GLY A 240 -10.87 -13.73 -8.31
CA GLY A 240 -11.48 -14.97 -8.77
C GLY A 240 -10.96 -15.37 -10.16
N GLU A 241 -11.61 -16.36 -10.78
CA GLU A 241 -11.30 -16.79 -12.16
C GLU A 241 -11.41 -15.62 -13.16
N TYR A 242 -12.37 -14.72 -12.92
CA TYR A 242 -12.51 -13.45 -13.62
C TYR A 242 -12.41 -12.29 -12.62
N PRO A 243 -11.20 -11.74 -12.41
CA PRO A 243 -11.02 -10.58 -11.54
C PRO A 243 -11.94 -9.44 -11.98
N SER A 244 -12.63 -8.83 -11.04
CA SER A 244 -13.65 -7.82 -11.35
C SER A 244 -13.66 -6.69 -10.34
N ILE A 245 -14.14 -5.52 -10.78
CA ILE A 245 -14.33 -4.34 -9.95
C ILE A 245 -15.78 -3.92 -10.06
N MET A 246 -16.53 -4.08 -8.97
CA MET A 246 -17.88 -3.58 -8.86
C MET A 246 -17.85 -2.11 -8.45
N LEU A 247 -18.55 -1.26 -9.18
CA LEU A 247 -18.91 0.09 -8.78
C LEU A 247 -20.34 0.08 -8.26
N PHE A 248 -20.55 0.64 -7.07
CA PHE A 248 -21.89 0.93 -6.55
C PHE A 248 -21.94 2.36 -6.06
N CYS A 249 -22.83 3.16 -6.63
CA CYS A 249 -23.01 4.55 -6.27
C CYS A 249 -24.40 4.77 -5.69
N HIS A 250 -24.49 5.63 -4.67
CA HIS A 250 -25.77 6.07 -4.14
C HIS A 250 -25.78 7.56 -3.80
N THR A 251 -26.84 8.24 -4.24
CA THR A 251 -26.96 9.70 -4.14
C THR A 251 -28.29 10.08 -3.49
N PRO A 252 -28.30 10.89 -2.43
CA PRO A 252 -29.55 11.38 -1.84
C PRO A 252 -30.37 12.19 -2.86
N VAL A 253 -31.62 11.78 -3.06
CA VAL A 253 -32.63 12.55 -3.80
C VAL A 253 -33.30 13.53 -2.84
N ASP A 254 -33.77 13.01 -1.70
CA ASP A 254 -34.33 13.72 -0.56
C ASP A 254 -33.82 13.05 0.74
N GLU A 255 -34.01 13.63 1.93
CA GLU A 255 -33.40 13.10 3.18
C GLU A 255 -33.73 11.62 3.48
N GLY A 256 -34.86 11.12 2.98
CA GLY A 256 -35.29 9.72 3.15
C GLY A 256 -35.33 8.91 1.86
N CYS A 257 -34.73 9.40 0.77
CA CYS A 257 -34.75 8.76 -0.53
C CYS A 257 -33.37 8.83 -1.18
N VAL A 258 -32.87 7.71 -1.69
CA VAL A 258 -31.58 7.63 -2.39
C VAL A 258 -31.75 6.98 -3.75
N LYS A 259 -30.99 7.45 -4.74
CA LYS A 259 -30.92 6.85 -6.07
C LYS A 259 -29.63 6.05 -6.20
N LEU A 260 -29.73 4.91 -6.89
CA LEU A 260 -28.70 3.88 -6.91
C LEU A 260 -28.23 3.55 -8.34
N TRP A 261 -26.93 3.26 -8.49
CA TRP A 261 -26.33 2.78 -9.73
C TRP A 261 -25.34 1.65 -9.46
N HIS A 262 -25.21 0.74 -10.42
CA HIS A 262 -24.24 -0.34 -10.40
C HIS A 262 -23.45 -0.41 -11.71
N GLY A 263 -22.22 -0.91 -11.65
CA GLY A 263 -21.42 -1.31 -12.79
C GLY A 263 -20.43 -2.39 -12.38
N LEU A 264 -19.99 -3.23 -13.32
CA LEU A 264 -18.94 -4.22 -13.10
C LEU A 264 -17.95 -4.18 -14.25
N THR A 265 -16.68 -3.88 -13.98
CA THR A 265 -15.62 -4.17 -14.96
C THR A 265 -15.08 -5.57 -14.70
N VAL A 266 -14.74 -6.27 -15.78
CA VAL A 266 -14.23 -7.64 -15.70
C VAL A 266 -12.93 -7.72 -16.48
N LYS A 267 -11.90 -8.29 -15.87
CA LYS A 267 -10.60 -8.48 -16.51
C LYS A 267 -10.66 -9.66 -17.48
N SER A 268 -10.31 -9.39 -18.73
CA SER A 268 -10.04 -10.39 -19.75
C SER A 268 -8.70 -11.08 -19.51
N ALA A 269 -8.59 -12.34 -19.94
CA ALA A 269 -7.32 -13.04 -20.07
C ALA A 269 -6.49 -12.53 -21.27
N GLU A 270 -7.12 -11.83 -22.22
CA GLU A 270 -6.49 -11.27 -23.41
C GLU A 270 -5.86 -9.89 -23.12
N ALA A 271 -4.81 -9.54 -23.88
CA ALA A 271 -4.17 -8.23 -23.79
C ALA A 271 -5.10 -7.08 -24.20
N VAL A 272 -6.04 -7.36 -25.12
CA VAL A 272 -7.13 -6.48 -25.54
C VAL A 272 -8.36 -7.37 -25.70
N ALA A 273 -9.46 -7.03 -25.03
CA ALA A 273 -10.66 -7.85 -25.09
C ALA A 273 -11.27 -7.87 -26.51
N SER A 274 -11.39 -9.06 -27.10
CA SER A 274 -12.11 -9.29 -28.35
C SER A 274 -13.62 -9.08 -28.20
N ALA A 275 -14.34 -8.94 -29.32
CA ALA A 275 -15.80 -8.82 -29.29
C ALA A 275 -16.45 -10.07 -28.67
N GLU A 276 -15.86 -11.24 -28.91
CA GLU A 276 -16.24 -12.52 -28.33
C GLU A 276 -16.04 -12.52 -26.81
N THR A 277 -14.89 -12.04 -26.31
CA THR A 277 -14.63 -11.88 -24.87
C THR A 277 -15.62 -10.93 -24.22
N ILE A 278 -15.88 -9.77 -24.83
CA ILE A 278 -16.86 -8.79 -24.32
C ILE A 278 -18.23 -9.45 -24.17
N ALA A 279 -18.68 -10.21 -25.18
CA ALA A 279 -19.95 -10.93 -25.12
C ALA A 279 -19.96 -12.01 -24.03
N ALA A 280 -18.84 -12.71 -23.80
CA ALA A 280 -18.72 -13.76 -22.80
C ALA A 280 -18.71 -13.25 -21.35
N VAL A 281 -18.17 -12.05 -21.10
CA VAL A 281 -18.10 -11.49 -19.73
C VAL A 281 -19.32 -10.64 -19.36
N ARG A 282 -20.12 -10.18 -20.31
CA ARG A 282 -21.36 -9.41 -20.06
C ARG A 282 -22.29 -10.02 -19.00
N PRO A 283 -22.57 -11.35 -19.01
CA PRO A 283 -23.41 -11.98 -17.98
C PRO A 283 -22.88 -11.85 -16.54
N TYR A 284 -21.58 -11.60 -16.33
CA TYR A 284 -21.03 -11.39 -14.99
C TYR A 284 -21.56 -10.10 -14.35
N GLN A 285 -21.73 -9.04 -15.14
CA GLN A 285 -22.32 -7.80 -14.61
C GLN A 285 -23.78 -8.03 -14.20
N GLU A 286 -24.55 -8.78 -15.00
CA GLU A 286 -25.93 -9.13 -14.68
C GLU A 286 -26.00 -9.94 -13.37
N ALA A 287 -25.10 -10.91 -13.18
CA ALA A 287 -25.01 -11.69 -11.95
C ALA A 287 -24.63 -10.82 -10.73
N SER A 288 -23.67 -9.90 -10.88
CA SER A 288 -23.28 -8.94 -9.84
C SER A 288 -24.45 -8.02 -9.46
N CYS A 289 -25.15 -7.50 -10.46
CA CYS A 289 -26.33 -6.65 -10.28
C CYS A 289 -27.47 -7.40 -9.55
N ALA A 290 -27.67 -8.68 -9.90
CA ALA A 290 -28.65 -9.53 -9.24
C ALA A 290 -28.27 -9.82 -7.77
N ALA A 291 -26.98 -9.98 -7.45
CA ALA A 291 -26.51 -10.14 -6.08
C ALA A 291 -26.80 -8.88 -5.24
N LEU A 292 -26.44 -7.69 -5.74
CA LEU A 292 -26.73 -6.42 -5.08
C LEU A 292 -28.24 -6.15 -4.92
N SER A 293 -29.05 -6.61 -5.88
CA SER A 293 -30.51 -6.45 -5.82
C SER A 293 -31.14 -7.12 -4.59
N GLN A 294 -30.48 -8.10 -3.99
CA GLN A 294 -30.94 -8.74 -2.75
C GLN A 294 -30.87 -7.77 -1.57
N ASP A 295 -29.81 -6.96 -1.45
CA ASP A 295 -29.73 -5.90 -0.44
C ASP A 295 -30.80 -4.83 -0.67
N ILE A 296 -31.01 -4.42 -1.92
CA ILE A 296 -31.99 -3.41 -2.30
C ILE A 296 -33.41 -3.82 -1.89
N GLN A 297 -33.77 -5.10 -2.08
CA GLN A 297 -35.06 -5.62 -1.62
C GLN A 297 -35.21 -5.51 -0.11
N ILE A 298 -34.16 -5.84 0.67
CA ILE A 298 -34.18 -5.71 2.13
C ILE A 298 -34.31 -4.25 2.55
N TRP A 299 -33.46 -3.36 2.02
CA TRP A 299 -33.49 -1.94 2.37
C TRP A 299 -34.83 -1.27 2.03
N ARG A 300 -35.48 -1.68 0.93
CA ARG A 300 -36.78 -1.12 0.50
C ARG A 300 -37.90 -1.38 1.50
N HIS A 301 -37.81 -2.48 2.24
CA HIS A 301 -38.86 -2.95 3.14
C HIS A 301 -38.47 -2.91 4.62
N LYS A 302 -37.22 -2.55 4.96
CA LYS A 302 -36.79 -2.38 6.35
C LYS A 302 -37.20 -1.01 6.90
N ARG A 303 -37.56 -0.96 8.18
CA ARG A 303 -37.71 0.29 8.92
C ARG A 303 -36.34 0.89 9.25
N ALA A 304 -36.30 2.20 9.51
CA ALA A 304 -35.10 2.89 9.99
C ALA A 304 -34.53 2.23 11.25
N CYS A 305 -33.22 1.97 11.25
CA CYS A 305 -32.43 1.42 12.33
C CYS A 305 -31.62 2.55 13.00
N LEU A 306 -32.28 3.36 13.84
CA LEU A 306 -31.62 4.50 14.47
C LEU A 306 -30.49 4.09 15.42
N ASN A 307 -30.69 2.99 16.15
CA ASN A 307 -29.71 2.41 17.07
C ASN A 307 -29.62 0.90 16.81
N PRO A 308 -28.60 0.43 16.05
CA PRO A 308 -28.37 -0.98 15.84
C PRO A 308 -28.19 -1.70 17.18
N MET A 309 -29.00 -2.72 17.43
CA MET A 309 -28.81 -3.61 18.57
C MET A 309 -27.66 -4.56 18.23
N VAL A 310 -26.46 -4.23 18.71
CA VAL A 310 -25.25 -4.99 18.40
C VAL A 310 -25.02 -6.09 19.41
N VAL A 311 -24.72 -7.29 18.92
CA VAL A 311 -24.30 -8.44 19.72
C VAL A 311 -22.86 -8.82 19.40
N GLN A 312 -22.32 -9.76 20.18
CA GLN A 312 -21.05 -10.38 19.85
C GLN A 312 -21.15 -11.04 18.46
N GLY A 313 -20.26 -10.70 17.54
CA GLY A 313 -20.26 -11.19 16.17
C GLY A 313 -20.67 -10.16 15.12
N ASP A 314 -21.23 -9.02 15.55
CA ASP A 314 -21.55 -7.88 14.69
C ASP A 314 -20.34 -6.97 14.45
N GLY A 315 -20.28 -6.40 13.25
CA GLY A 315 -19.21 -5.50 12.90
C GLY A 315 -19.37 -4.09 13.50
N PRO A 316 -18.46 -3.17 13.17
CA PRO A 316 -18.27 -1.95 13.93
C PRO A 316 -19.22 -0.81 13.49
N PHE A 317 -20.53 -1.05 13.45
CA PHE A 317 -21.56 -0.08 13.04
C PHE A 317 -21.37 1.30 13.70
N GLY A 318 -21.06 1.34 14.99
CA GLY A 318 -20.79 2.59 15.71
C GLY A 318 -19.62 3.38 15.13
N LYS A 319 -18.53 2.72 14.72
CA LYS A 319 -17.40 3.39 14.06
C LYS A 319 -17.74 3.81 12.64
N VAL A 320 -18.44 2.97 11.88
CA VAL A 320 -18.93 3.32 10.53
C VAL A 320 -19.76 4.60 10.58
N ARG A 321 -20.72 4.68 11.51
CA ARG A 321 -21.54 5.89 11.67
C ARG A 321 -20.73 7.09 12.16
N ILE A 322 -19.79 6.93 13.10
CA ILE A 322 -18.89 8.04 13.51
C ILE A 322 -18.07 8.55 12.33
N TRP A 323 -17.50 7.67 11.51
CA TRP A 323 -16.80 8.03 10.29
C TRP A 323 -17.72 8.79 9.34
N TYR A 324 -18.96 8.33 9.15
CA TYR A 324 -19.93 8.94 8.24
C TYR A 324 -20.38 10.35 8.68
N ARG A 325 -20.39 10.64 9.99
CA ARG A 325 -20.71 11.99 10.51
C ARG A 325 -19.83 13.09 9.95
N GLN A 326 -18.58 12.79 9.55
CA GLN A 326 -17.67 13.81 9.01
C GLN A 326 -18.23 14.54 7.78
N PHE A 327 -19.13 13.90 7.05
CA PHE A 327 -19.75 14.45 5.84
C PHE A 327 -21.00 15.29 6.14
N PHE A 328 -21.63 15.13 7.30
CA PHE A 328 -22.84 15.86 7.72
C PHE A 328 -22.56 17.03 8.67
N ASN A 329 -21.29 17.32 8.93
CA ASN A 329 -20.85 18.38 9.82
C ASN A 329 -19.88 19.32 9.10
N PRO A 330 -19.69 20.55 9.61
CA PRO A 330 -18.75 21.52 9.05
C PRO A 330 -17.38 20.89 8.77
N ARG A 331 -16.79 21.19 7.62
CA ARG A 331 -15.51 20.62 7.15
C ARG A 331 -14.41 20.73 8.21
N ALA A 332 -14.37 21.83 8.95
CA ALA A 332 -13.43 22.05 10.04
C ALA A 332 -13.45 20.96 11.14
N ARG A 333 -14.58 20.27 11.31
CA ARG A 333 -14.77 19.21 12.31
C ARG A 333 -14.48 17.81 11.77
N ALA A 334 -14.21 17.65 10.47
CA ALA A 334 -13.97 16.33 9.87
C ALA A 334 -12.84 15.56 10.56
N GLY A 335 -11.74 16.25 10.90
CA GLY A 335 -10.60 15.66 11.62
C GLY A 335 -10.96 15.06 12.98
N GLU A 336 -11.93 15.64 13.70
CA GLU A 336 -12.41 15.12 14.99
C GLU A 336 -13.00 13.73 14.84
N TYR A 337 -13.81 13.51 13.80
CA TYR A 337 -14.43 12.22 13.53
C TYR A 337 -13.40 11.20 13.03
N GLN A 338 -12.51 11.63 12.12
CA GLN A 338 -11.45 10.78 11.57
C GLN A 338 -10.52 10.24 12.66
N MET A 339 -10.07 11.09 13.60
CA MET A 339 -9.21 10.67 14.71
C MET A 339 -9.86 9.60 15.60
N ARG A 340 -11.18 9.62 15.77
CA ARG A 340 -11.90 8.67 16.65
C ARG A 340 -12.00 7.27 16.07
N VAL A 341 -11.89 7.13 14.76
CA VAL A 341 -12.10 5.84 14.06
C VAL A 341 -10.85 5.30 13.41
N LYS A 342 -9.82 6.15 13.19
CA LYS A 342 -8.60 5.86 12.43
C LYS A 342 -8.03 4.46 12.73
N GLY A 343 -7.73 3.74 11.67
CA GLY A 343 -7.09 2.43 11.71
C GLY A 343 -8.07 1.26 11.59
N ALA A 344 -7.55 0.06 11.80
CA ALA A 344 -8.28 -1.18 11.59
C ALA A 344 -9.18 -1.56 12.77
N THR A 345 -10.34 -2.13 12.47
CA THR A 345 -11.30 -2.67 13.44
C THR A 345 -11.79 -4.03 12.98
N VAL A 346 -11.68 -5.02 13.86
CA VAL A 346 -12.20 -6.38 13.64
C VAL A 346 -13.43 -6.59 14.54
N THR A 347 -14.45 -7.22 13.97
CA THR A 347 -15.71 -7.59 14.62
C THR A 347 -15.48 -8.32 15.96
N ARG A 348 -16.14 -7.86 17.04
CA ARG A 348 -15.98 -8.42 18.39
C ARG A 348 -16.49 -9.86 18.45
N GLY A 349 -15.67 -10.77 18.97
CA GLY A 349 -16.08 -12.15 19.24
C GLY A 349 -15.92 -13.16 18.10
N TYR A 350 -15.39 -12.75 16.95
CA TYR A 350 -14.78 -13.65 15.98
C TYR A 350 -13.26 -13.64 16.17
N ARG A 351 -12.62 -14.81 15.99
CA ARG A 351 -11.17 -14.86 15.77
C ARG A 351 -10.88 -14.20 14.42
N ARG A 352 -9.80 -13.42 14.31
CA ARG A 352 -9.17 -13.16 13.00
C ARG A 352 -8.90 -14.52 12.35
N GLY A 353 -9.60 -14.90 11.28
CA GLY A 353 -9.24 -16.10 10.53
C GLY A 353 -8.17 -15.78 9.47
N PRO A 354 -7.77 -16.77 8.69
CA PRO A 354 -6.72 -17.76 8.85
C PRO A 354 -5.42 -17.31 8.16
N LEU A 355 -5.31 -16.05 7.71
CA LEU A 355 -3.98 -15.48 7.40
C LEU A 355 -3.16 -15.29 8.69
N ASP A 356 -3.83 -15.35 9.84
CA ASP A 356 -3.28 -15.50 11.18
C ASP A 356 -3.11 -16.98 11.60
N GLN A 357 -3.37 -17.98 10.74
CA GLN A 357 -3.20 -19.40 11.09
C GLN A 357 -2.16 -20.14 10.23
N ARG A 358 -0.98 -19.55 10.12
CA ARG A 358 0.10 -20.12 10.92
C ARG A 358 0.32 -19.26 12.17
N GLY A 359 -0.50 -19.52 13.19
CA GLY A 359 -0.29 -19.12 14.59
C GLY A 359 -0.85 -17.76 15.06
N SER A 360 -2.15 -17.69 15.36
CA SER A 360 -2.75 -16.61 16.16
C SER A 360 -4.12 -17.07 16.74
N GLY A 361 -4.08 -18.11 17.57
CA GLY A 361 -4.51 -17.80 18.94
C GLY A 361 -3.42 -16.88 19.49
N MET A 362 -3.74 -15.80 20.22
CA MET A 362 -2.72 -14.92 20.84
C MET A 362 -1.48 -15.74 21.11
N THR A 363 -0.42 -15.48 20.34
CA THR A 363 0.72 -16.40 20.40
C THR A 363 1.19 -16.36 21.84
N THR A 364 1.09 -17.49 22.55
CA THR A 364 1.75 -17.63 23.84
C THR A 364 3.27 -17.64 23.67
N ALA A 365 3.75 -17.74 22.42
CA ALA A 365 5.13 -17.57 22.09
C ALA A 365 5.56 -16.13 22.38
N THR A 366 6.57 -16.06 23.22
CA THR A 366 7.34 -14.89 23.62
C THR A 366 8.49 -14.68 22.65
N LEU A 367 9.24 -13.59 22.85
CA LEU A 367 10.50 -13.37 22.14
C LEU A 367 11.53 -14.48 22.35
N PHE A 368 11.37 -15.30 23.39
CA PHE A 368 12.35 -16.30 23.82
C PHE A 368 12.02 -17.71 23.33
N ASP A 369 10.89 -17.89 22.68
CA ASP A 369 10.50 -19.18 22.11
C ASP A 369 11.12 -19.40 20.74
N PRO A 370 11.50 -20.65 20.41
CA PRO A 370 12.11 -20.98 19.13
C PRO A 370 11.16 -20.76 17.95
N ILE A 371 11.72 -20.52 16.76
CA ILE A 371 10.98 -20.39 15.50
C ILE A 371 11.81 -20.89 14.32
N ARG A 372 11.15 -21.44 13.30
CA ARG A 372 11.77 -21.75 12.02
C ARG A 372 11.46 -20.66 10.97
N LEU A 373 12.48 -20.08 10.35
CA LEU A 373 12.38 -19.13 9.25
C LEU A 373 12.97 -19.73 7.96
N GLY A 374 12.12 -20.29 7.09
CA GLY A 374 12.59 -21.11 5.97
C GLY A 374 13.24 -22.38 6.50
N ASP A 375 14.54 -22.55 6.25
CA ASP A 375 15.36 -23.65 6.77
C ASP A 375 16.19 -23.28 8.00
N LEU A 376 16.06 -22.04 8.48
CA LEU A 376 16.79 -21.55 9.65
C LEU A 376 16.00 -21.87 10.93
N GLU A 377 16.63 -22.53 11.89
CA GLU A 377 16.04 -22.93 13.18
C GLU A 377 16.59 -22.04 14.30
N LEU A 378 15.82 -20.99 14.62
CA LEU A 378 16.23 -20.00 15.60
C LEU A 378 15.83 -20.43 17.00
N ALA A 379 16.78 -20.34 17.95
CA ALA A 379 16.53 -20.65 19.35
C ALA A 379 15.60 -19.65 20.05
N ASN A 380 15.46 -18.44 19.51
CA ASN A 380 14.56 -17.39 19.97
C ASN A 380 14.26 -16.40 18.81
N ARG A 381 13.40 -15.40 19.04
CA ARG A 381 12.96 -14.45 18.00
C ARG A 381 13.76 -13.14 18.00
N ILE A 382 14.90 -13.11 18.66
CA ILE A 382 15.75 -11.93 18.82
C ILE A 382 16.92 -12.05 17.83
N VAL A 383 16.93 -11.18 16.84
CA VAL A 383 17.90 -11.19 15.74
C VAL A 383 18.92 -10.09 15.96
N MET A 384 20.21 -10.40 15.80
CA MET A 384 21.26 -9.38 15.74
C MET A 384 21.26 -8.75 14.35
N ALA A 385 20.99 -7.46 14.29
CA ALA A 385 20.98 -6.72 13.03
C ALA A 385 22.39 -6.69 12.41
N PRO A 386 22.49 -6.61 11.09
CA PRO A 386 23.77 -6.41 10.40
C PRO A 386 24.33 -5.03 10.76
N MET A 387 25.58 -5.00 11.23
CA MET A 387 26.23 -3.79 11.71
C MET A 387 27.70 -3.77 11.27
N THR A 388 28.05 -2.92 10.31
CA THR A 388 29.45 -2.71 9.89
C THR A 388 30.32 -2.25 11.05
N ARG A 389 31.45 -2.94 11.30
CA ARG A 389 32.36 -2.62 12.42
C ARG A 389 33.79 -2.30 11.99
N SER A 390 34.14 -2.44 10.71
CA SER A 390 35.45 -2.02 10.13
C SER A 390 36.67 -2.62 10.86
N ARG A 391 36.63 -3.93 11.13
CA ARG A 391 37.65 -4.68 11.90
C ARG A 391 38.21 -5.92 11.17
N ALA A 392 37.97 -6.03 9.86
CA ALA A 392 38.66 -7.03 9.05
C ALA A 392 40.17 -6.71 8.98
N GLY A 393 40.97 -7.77 8.87
CA GLY A 393 42.42 -7.69 8.76
C GLY A 393 42.89 -7.52 7.32
N ASP A 394 44.17 -7.79 7.11
CA ASP A 394 44.79 -7.76 5.77
C ASP A 394 44.05 -8.70 4.81
N GLY A 395 43.89 -8.25 3.55
CA GLY A 395 43.11 -8.97 2.55
C GLY A 395 41.60 -9.05 2.84
N ASP A 396 41.10 -8.20 3.74
CA ASP A 396 39.70 -8.19 4.19
C ASP A 396 39.26 -9.52 4.81
N VAL A 397 40.21 -10.22 5.45
CA VAL A 397 39.99 -11.50 6.11
C VAL A 397 39.43 -11.27 7.52
N PRO A 398 38.37 -12.00 7.92
CA PRO A 398 37.89 -11.97 9.31
C PRO A 398 38.98 -12.34 10.33
N THR A 399 39.03 -11.60 11.44
CA THR A 399 40.08 -11.73 12.46
C THR A 399 39.61 -12.50 13.70
N GLU A 400 40.53 -12.85 14.63
CA GLU A 400 40.16 -13.36 15.96
C GLU A 400 39.17 -12.47 16.69
N LEU A 401 39.33 -11.15 16.58
CA LEU A 401 38.45 -10.20 17.23
C LEU A 401 37.02 -10.33 16.69
N MET A 402 36.87 -10.54 15.38
CA MET A 402 35.56 -10.75 14.75
C MET A 402 34.95 -12.09 15.17
N MET A 403 35.75 -13.16 15.19
CA MET A 403 35.32 -14.46 15.71
C MET A 403 34.78 -14.33 17.13
N GLU A 404 35.55 -13.71 18.04
CA GLU A 404 35.15 -13.51 19.43
C GLU A 404 33.90 -12.63 19.53
N TYR A 405 33.79 -11.57 18.72
CA TYR A 405 32.63 -10.68 18.71
C TYR A 405 31.31 -11.38 18.37
N TYR A 406 31.32 -12.23 17.35
CA TYR A 406 30.14 -13.01 16.97
C TYR A 406 29.89 -14.16 17.94
N ARG A 407 30.95 -14.86 18.42
CA ARG A 407 30.83 -15.90 19.45
C ARG A 407 30.12 -15.37 20.70
N GLN A 408 30.51 -14.20 21.21
CA GLN A 408 29.87 -13.55 22.36
C GLN A 408 28.38 -13.28 22.17
N ARG A 409 27.91 -13.19 20.92
CA ARG A 409 26.52 -12.86 20.55
C ARG A 409 25.73 -14.07 20.06
N ALA A 410 26.31 -15.27 20.13
CA ALA A 410 25.69 -16.52 19.66
C ALA A 410 24.38 -16.88 20.37
N GLY A 411 24.07 -16.24 21.51
CA GLY A 411 22.76 -16.36 22.16
C GLY A 411 21.60 -15.71 21.38
N ALA A 412 21.87 -14.87 20.39
CA ALA A 412 20.86 -14.38 19.46
C ALA A 412 20.18 -15.55 18.74
N GLY A 413 18.88 -15.45 18.50
CA GLY A 413 18.16 -16.45 17.72
C GLY A 413 18.73 -16.59 16.31
N LEU A 414 19.11 -15.45 15.71
CA LEU A 414 19.88 -15.39 14.48
C LEU A 414 20.86 -14.21 14.53
N ILE A 415 22.09 -14.44 14.08
CA ILE A 415 23.07 -13.40 13.77
C ILE A 415 23.04 -13.12 12.28
N ILE A 416 22.90 -11.84 11.91
CA ILE A 416 23.17 -11.38 10.55
C ILE A 416 24.51 -10.62 10.60
N THR A 417 25.49 -11.06 9.82
CA THR A 417 26.83 -10.45 9.85
C THR A 417 26.80 -8.98 9.44
N GLU A 418 27.90 -8.28 9.69
CA GLU A 418 28.20 -7.06 8.96
C GLU A 418 28.20 -7.27 7.43
N GLY A 419 27.95 -6.17 6.71
CA GLY A 419 27.93 -6.18 5.25
C GLY A 419 29.27 -6.65 4.71
N THR A 420 29.24 -7.74 3.94
CA THR A 420 30.41 -8.43 3.42
C THR A 420 30.43 -8.35 1.90
N GLN A 421 31.54 -7.88 1.32
CA GLN A 421 31.58 -7.65 -0.12
C GLN A 421 31.66 -8.96 -0.94
N PRO A 422 30.81 -9.12 -1.98
CA PRO A 422 30.82 -10.30 -2.85
C PRO A 422 32.00 -10.33 -3.82
N SER A 423 32.65 -9.18 -4.03
CA SER A 423 33.77 -8.99 -4.93
C SER A 423 34.57 -7.75 -4.53
N ALA A 424 35.76 -7.57 -5.11
CA ALA A 424 36.61 -6.42 -4.80
C ALA A 424 35.93 -5.08 -5.11
N SER A 425 35.17 -4.99 -6.21
CA SER A 425 34.41 -3.79 -6.59
C SER A 425 33.30 -3.45 -5.59
N GLY A 426 32.78 -4.45 -4.88
CA GLY A 426 31.74 -4.30 -3.86
C GLY A 426 32.18 -3.58 -2.59
N LYS A 427 33.50 -3.47 -2.35
CA LYS A 427 34.03 -2.79 -1.18
C LYS A 427 33.85 -1.26 -1.30
N GLY A 428 33.38 -0.65 -0.22
CA GLY A 428 33.28 0.81 -0.10
C GLY A 428 34.09 1.35 1.08
N TYR A 429 33.89 0.77 2.26
CA TYR A 429 34.48 1.23 3.52
C TYR A 429 35.80 0.51 3.83
N ILE A 430 36.65 1.14 4.65
CA ILE A 430 37.86 0.52 5.16
C ILE A 430 37.55 -0.67 6.06
N ARG A 431 38.42 -1.70 5.95
CA ARG A 431 38.44 -2.86 6.84
C ARG A 431 37.09 -3.58 6.96
N THR A 432 36.30 -3.61 5.89
CA THR A 432 35.10 -4.46 5.79
C THR A 432 35.48 -5.83 5.22
N PRO A 433 34.90 -6.92 5.73
CA PRO A 433 35.26 -8.27 5.30
C PRO A 433 34.74 -8.60 3.89
N GLY A 434 35.47 -9.46 3.17
CA GLY A 434 35.03 -10.04 1.90
C GLY A 434 34.61 -11.51 2.01
N ILE A 435 34.06 -12.06 0.93
CA ILE A 435 33.75 -13.51 0.80
C ILE A 435 34.05 -14.04 -0.62
N HIS A 436 35.14 -13.57 -1.22
CA HIS A 436 35.51 -13.85 -2.61
C HIS A 436 36.94 -14.41 -2.77
N SER A 437 37.63 -14.71 -1.68
CA SER A 437 38.93 -15.39 -1.67
C SER A 437 38.94 -16.57 -0.69
N GLU A 438 39.82 -17.54 -0.91
CA GLU A 438 39.97 -18.71 -0.03
C GLU A 438 40.34 -18.29 1.40
N ALA A 439 41.21 -17.29 1.56
CA ALA A 439 41.59 -16.77 2.87
C ALA A 439 40.40 -16.16 3.61
N GLN A 440 39.52 -15.45 2.90
CA GLN A 440 38.29 -14.89 3.48
C GLN A 440 37.31 -15.99 3.88
N ILE A 441 37.13 -17.02 3.05
CA ILE A 441 36.30 -18.19 3.35
C ILE A 441 36.82 -18.90 4.61
N ALA A 442 38.13 -19.14 4.70
CA ALA A 442 38.75 -19.76 5.87
C ALA A 442 38.63 -18.89 7.13
N GLY A 443 38.77 -17.56 7.00
CA GLY A 443 38.55 -16.63 8.11
C GLY A 443 37.11 -16.66 8.62
N TRP A 444 36.13 -16.62 7.71
CA TRP A 444 34.71 -16.73 8.07
C TRP A 444 34.35 -18.09 8.65
N ARG A 445 34.98 -19.17 8.17
CA ARG A 445 34.77 -20.51 8.71
C ARG A 445 35.05 -20.60 10.21
N ARG A 446 36.07 -19.88 10.68
CA ARG A 446 36.39 -19.83 12.11
C ARG A 446 35.34 -19.08 12.92
N VAL A 447 34.73 -18.04 12.33
CA VAL A 447 33.64 -17.29 12.93
C VAL A 447 32.39 -18.16 13.05
N THR A 448 31.99 -18.84 11.97
CA THR A 448 30.81 -19.71 11.96
C THR A 448 31.00 -20.90 12.89
N ASP A 449 32.16 -21.58 12.85
CA ASP A 449 32.48 -22.68 13.76
C ASP A 449 32.42 -22.22 15.24
N ALA A 450 32.90 -21.01 15.56
CA ALA A 450 32.83 -20.47 16.92
C ALA A 450 31.40 -20.13 17.35
N VAL A 451 30.55 -19.60 16.46
CA VAL A 451 29.13 -19.34 16.75
C VAL A 451 28.36 -20.65 16.93
N HIS A 452 28.60 -21.62 16.06
CA HIS A 452 27.97 -22.94 16.11
C HIS A 452 28.40 -23.74 17.35
N ALA A 453 29.65 -23.59 17.81
CA ALA A 453 30.12 -24.19 19.07
C ALA A 453 29.34 -23.69 20.30
N GLU A 454 28.80 -22.47 20.24
CA GLU A 454 27.91 -21.89 21.27
C GLU A 454 26.41 -22.19 21.00
N GLY A 455 26.10 -22.93 19.92
CA GLY A 455 24.73 -23.27 19.51
C GLY A 455 23.97 -22.13 18.81
N GLY A 456 24.65 -21.08 18.37
CA GLY A 456 24.02 -19.97 17.64
C GLY A 456 23.76 -20.28 16.17
N GLN A 457 22.92 -19.47 15.52
CA GLN A 457 22.76 -19.47 14.06
C GLN A 457 23.28 -18.17 13.46
N ILE A 458 23.87 -18.24 12.27
CA ILE A 458 24.48 -17.09 11.60
C ILE A 458 24.30 -17.13 10.08
N VAL A 459 23.91 -16.00 9.51
CA VAL A 459 23.82 -15.78 8.06
C VAL A 459 24.71 -14.62 7.63
N LEU A 460 25.28 -14.74 6.44
CA LEU A 460 26.13 -13.69 5.87
C LEU A 460 25.28 -12.64 5.13
N GLN A 461 25.42 -11.37 5.49
CA GLN A 461 24.85 -10.28 4.68
C GLN A 461 25.78 -9.94 3.51
N ILE A 462 25.34 -10.21 2.28
CA ILE A 462 26.04 -9.85 1.06
C ILE A 462 25.73 -8.40 0.70
N MET A 463 26.75 -7.54 0.70
CA MET A 463 26.62 -6.11 0.49
C MET A 463 27.62 -5.61 -0.55
N HIS A 464 27.11 -5.07 -1.66
CA HIS A 464 27.94 -4.40 -2.68
C HIS A 464 27.68 -2.89 -2.63
N CYS A 465 28.67 -2.08 -2.28
CA CYS A 465 28.45 -0.66 -1.99
C CYS A 465 28.10 0.18 -3.23
N GLY A 466 28.45 -0.28 -4.43
CA GLY A 466 28.18 0.45 -5.67
C GLY A 466 28.89 1.81 -5.67
N ARG A 467 28.16 2.90 -5.94
CA ARG A 467 28.72 4.27 -5.91
C ARG A 467 29.12 4.81 -4.53
N VAL A 468 28.83 4.10 -3.44
CA VAL A 468 29.18 4.54 -2.07
C VAL A 468 30.55 3.98 -1.70
N GLY A 469 31.62 4.64 -2.12
CA GLY A 469 32.97 4.11 -1.90
C GLY A 469 34.08 5.06 -2.31
N SER A 470 35.31 4.67 -1.98
CA SER A 470 36.50 5.26 -2.55
C SER A 470 37.51 4.20 -3.04
N LEU A 471 38.18 4.47 -4.17
CA LEU A 471 39.31 3.70 -4.70
C LEU A 471 40.41 3.51 -3.66
N LEU A 472 40.58 4.48 -2.73
CA LEU A 472 41.58 4.40 -1.66
C LEU A 472 41.31 3.27 -0.66
N ASN A 473 40.07 2.78 -0.58
CA ASN A 473 39.68 1.68 0.30
C ASN A 473 39.73 0.32 -0.40
N LYS A 474 39.89 0.31 -1.73
CA LYS A 474 39.87 -0.88 -2.58
C LYS A 474 41.30 -1.32 -2.96
N ALA A 475 41.41 -2.54 -3.48
CA ALA A 475 42.66 -2.99 -4.08
C ALA A 475 43.01 -2.13 -5.31
N PRO A 476 44.31 -1.85 -5.57
CA PRO A 476 44.73 -1.08 -6.73
C PRO A 476 44.11 -1.59 -8.04
N GLY A 477 43.59 -0.68 -8.86
CA GLY A 477 42.95 -1.01 -10.14
C GLY A 477 41.48 -1.47 -10.05
N THR A 478 40.89 -1.53 -8.84
CA THR A 478 39.48 -1.86 -8.66
C THR A 478 38.60 -0.64 -8.90
N GLU A 479 37.65 -0.73 -9.83
CA GLU A 479 36.74 0.39 -10.14
C GLU A 479 35.61 0.56 -9.10
N THR A 480 35.07 1.78 -9.04
CA THR A 480 33.78 2.07 -8.40
C THR A 480 32.70 2.05 -9.48
N ILE A 481 31.66 1.23 -9.29
CA ILE A 481 30.63 0.96 -10.31
C ILE A 481 29.22 1.28 -9.78
N ALA A 482 28.29 1.59 -10.68
CA ALA A 482 26.91 1.90 -10.38
C ALA A 482 25.99 1.65 -11.58
N PRO A 483 24.65 1.60 -11.41
CA PRO A 483 23.73 1.54 -12.55
C PRO A 483 23.90 2.72 -13.51
N SER A 484 24.32 3.89 -13.02
CA SER A 484 24.55 5.10 -13.81
C SER A 484 25.76 5.86 -13.29
N ALA A 485 26.44 6.61 -14.16
CA ALA A 485 27.60 7.43 -13.82
C ALA A 485 27.19 8.70 -13.06
N ILE A 486 26.67 8.51 -11.84
CA ILE A 486 26.16 9.56 -10.95
C ILE A 486 26.79 9.37 -9.59
N ARG A 487 27.75 10.23 -9.25
CA ARG A 487 28.35 10.29 -7.92
C ARG A 487 27.31 10.57 -6.84
N ALA A 488 27.38 9.80 -5.76
CA ALA A 488 26.59 10.08 -4.56
C ALA A 488 27.16 11.30 -3.84
N LYS A 489 26.29 12.14 -3.27
CA LYS A 489 26.70 13.21 -2.36
C LYS A 489 27.08 12.62 -0.99
N GLY A 490 28.29 12.89 -0.55
CA GLY A 490 28.77 12.51 0.77
C GLY A 490 30.26 12.18 0.77
N GLU A 491 30.73 11.74 1.93
CA GLU A 491 32.12 11.42 2.19
C GLU A 491 32.27 10.06 2.86
N ILE A 492 33.46 9.48 2.74
CA ILE A 492 33.83 8.20 3.29
C ILE A 492 35.20 8.26 3.96
N VAL A 493 35.35 7.52 5.05
CA VAL A 493 36.62 7.41 5.75
C VAL A 493 37.57 6.52 4.96
N THR A 494 38.83 6.96 4.87
CA THR A 494 39.97 6.22 4.34
C THR A 494 41.13 6.32 5.33
N ASP A 495 42.22 5.59 5.09
CA ASP A 495 43.45 5.77 5.88
C ASP A 495 44.11 7.15 5.68
N LYS A 496 43.62 7.95 4.72
CA LYS A 496 44.02 9.35 4.51
C LYS A 496 43.04 10.37 5.10
N GLY A 497 42.03 9.91 5.86
CA GLY A 497 40.97 10.74 6.42
C GLY A 497 39.66 10.65 5.64
N MET A 498 38.72 11.52 5.99
CA MET A 498 37.42 11.64 5.34
C MET A 498 37.59 12.29 3.96
N ILE A 499 37.11 11.63 2.91
CA ILE A 499 37.15 12.16 1.54
C ILE A 499 35.82 11.96 0.83
N PRO A 500 35.50 12.77 -0.18
CA PRO A 500 34.31 12.55 -1.00
C PRO A 500 34.26 11.16 -1.65
N PHE A 501 33.05 10.61 -1.88
CA PHE A 501 32.87 9.38 -2.68
C PHE A 501 33.46 9.53 -4.10
N ASP A 502 33.85 8.44 -4.75
CA ASP A 502 34.35 8.50 -6.13
C ASP A 502 33.24 8.81 -7.16
N GLU A 503 33.66 9.25 -8.35
CA GLU A 503 32.83 9.14 -9.55
C GLU A 503 32.70 7.66 -9.97
N PRO A 504 31.48 7.10 -10.05
CA PRO A 504 31.31 5.71 -10.47
C PRO A 504 31.30 5.58 -11.99
N ARG A 505 31.79 4.44 -12.49
CA ARG A 505 31.53 3.99 -13.86
C ARG A 505 30.13 3.38 -13.95
N ALA A 506 29.40 3.68 -15.02
CA ALA A 506 28.15 2.98 -15.32
C ALA A 506 28.45 1.53 -15.74
N ILE A 507 27.72 0.57 -15.15
CA ILE A 507 27.82 -0.85 -15.49
C ILE A 507 27.27 -1.06 -16.91
N GLU A 508 27.99 -1.74 -17.78
CA GLU A 508 27.49 -2.08 -19.12
C GLU A 508 26.46 -3.21 -19.03
N LEU A 509 25.48 -3.23 -19.94
CA LEU A 509 24.43 -4.25 -19.94
C LEU A 509 24.99 -5.68 -19.97
N SER A 510 26.09 -5.89 -20.70
CA SER A 510 26.78 -7.18 -20.81
C SER A 510 27.52 -7.61 -19.53
N GLU A 511 27.78 -6.68 -18.60
CA GLU A 511 28.44 -6.97 -17.32
C GLU A 511 27.45 -7.46 -16.25
N ILE A 512 26.16 -7.14 -16.39
CA ILE A 512 25.15 -7.44 -15.36
C ILE A 512 25.04 -8.95 -15.03
N PRO A 513 25.02 -9.88 -16.01
CA PRO A 513 24.96 -11.31 -15.70
C PRO A 513 26.16 -11.79 -14.88
N LYS A 514 27.37 -11.29 -15.19
CA LYS A 514 28.57 -11.61 -14.42
C LYS A 514 28.47 -11.05 -13.00
N LEU A 515 27.95 -9.83 -12.85
CA LEU A 515 27.77 -9.21 -11.54
C LEU A 515 26.77 -9.99 -10.69
N ILE A 516 25.64 -10.43 -11.25
CA ILE A 516 24.68 -11.31 -10.57
C ILE A 516 25.36 -12.62 -10.12
N GLU A 517 26.19 -13.21 -10.99
CA GLU A 517 26.96 -14.41 -10.67
C GLU A 517 27.97 -14.18 -9.53
N GLU A 518 28.54 -12.98 -9.36
CA GLU A 518 29.38 -12.66 -8.19
C GLU A 518 28.60 -12.76 -6.87
N PHE A 519 27.33 -12.35 -6.83
CA PHE A 519 26.46 -12.53 -5.65
C PHE A 519 26.14 -14.01 -5.41
N ALA A 520 25.84 -14.77 -6.47
CA ALA A 520 25.58 -16.20 -6.37
C ALA A 520 26.83 -16.97 -5.89
N GLN A 521 28.02 -16.60 -6.38
CA GLN A 521 29.29 -17.16 -5.92
C GLN A 521 29.59 -16.78 -4.47
N ALA A 522 29.33 -15.54 -4.08
CA ALA A 522 29.45 -15.12 -2.68
C ALA A 522 28.52 -15.94 -1.76
N ALA A 523 27.31 -16.27 -2.22
CA ALA A 523 26.40 -17.15 -1.48
C ALA A 523 26.97 -18.57 -1.35
N ARG A 524 27.51 -19.16 -2.42
CA ARG A 524 28.20 -20.47 -2.35
C ARG A 524 29.39 -20.45 -1.40
N ASN A 525 30.19 -19.40 -1.45
CA ASN A 525 31.34 -19.21 -0.59
C ASN A 525 30.92 -19.07 0.89
N ALA A 526 29.80 -18.40 1.17
CA ALA A 526 29.24 -18.33 2.51
C ALA A 526 28.83 -19.72 3.02
N ILE A 527 28.13 -20.52 2.22
CA ILE A 527 27.78 -21.90 2.62
C ILE A 527 29.03 -22.76 2.83
N ALA A 528 30.06 -22.62 1.97
CA ALA A 528 31.34 -23.30 2.15
C ALA A 528 32.06 -22.87 3.45
N ALA A 529 31.95 -21.59 3.82
CA ALA A 529 32.40 -21.06 5.09
C ALA A 529 31.51 -21.47 6.28
N GLY A 530 30.48 -22.29 6.08
CA GLY A 530 29.65 -22.81 7.17
C GLY A 530 28.54 -21.86 7.65
N PHE A 531 28.15 -20.84 6.87
CA PHE A 531 26.95 -20.06 7.21
C PHE A 531 25.68 -20.88 7.02
N ASP A 532 24.66 -20.61 7.83
CA ASP A 532 23.36 -21.27 7.77
C ASP A 532 22.52 -20.78 6.58
N GLY A 533 22.87 -19.62 6.02
CA GLY A 533 22.19 -18.96 4.93
C GLY A 533 22.80 -17.59 4.62
N VAL A 534 22.10 -16.81 3.80
CA VAL A 534 22.57 -15.49 3.33
C VAL A 534 21.45 -14.45 3.29
N GLU A 535 21.80 -13.18 3.45
CA GLU A 535 20.90 -12.04 3.29
C GLU A 535 21.41 -11.10 2.19
N LEU A 536 20.58 -10.79 1.19
CA LEU A 536 20.90 -9.74 0.22
C LEU A 536 20.57 -8.35 0.78
N HIS A 537 21.54 -7.43 0.75
CA HIS A 537 21.35 -6.06 1.20
C HIS A 537 20.74 -5.16 0.10
N CYS A 538 19.41 -4.94 0.15
CA CYS A 538 18.65 -4.13 -0.83
C CYS A 538 18.21 -2.77 -0.28
N THR A 539 19.08 -2.08 0.48
CA THR A 539 18.75 -0.81 1.14
C THR A 539 20.00 0.04 1.37
N SER A 540 19.87 1.16 2.10
CA SER A 540 20.96 2.06 2.50
C SER A 540 21.78 2.63 1.34
N GLY A 541 21.15 2.77 0.17
CA GLY A 541 21.78 3.35 -1.02
C GLY A 541 22.92 2.54 -1.62
N TYR A 542 23.02 1.23 -1.33
CA TYR A 542 24.00 0.32 -1.93
C TYR A 542 23.50 -0.27 -3.26
N LEU A 543 24.34 -1.06 -3.96
CA LEU A 543 24.13 -1.36 -5.38
C LEU A 543 22.73 -1.88 -5.74
N PRO A 544 22.14 -2.88 -5.05
CA PRO A 544 20.77 -3.29 -5.38
C PRO A 544 19.75 -2.17 -5.18
N ALA A 545 19.89 -1.37 -4.11
CA ALA A 545 19.05 -0.19 -3.88
C ALA A 545 19.26 0.88 -4.96
N GLN A 546 20.50 1.08 -5.43
CA GLN A 546 20.82 2.03 -6.49
C GLN A 546 20.10 1.68 -7.79
N PHE A 547 19.95 0.39 -8.12
CA PHE A 547 19.14 -0.07 -9.26
C PHE A 547 17.64 0.16 -9.01
N LEU A 548 17.13 -0.09 -7.81
CA LEU A 548 15.71 0.10 -7.46
C LEU A 548 15.25 1.55 -7.60
N SER A 549 16.12 2.50 -7.27
CA SER A 549 15.80 3.93 -7.14
C SER A 549 15.76 4.67 -8.48
N SER A 550 14.70 5.44 -8.73
CA SER A 550 14.61 6.32 -9.91
C SER A 550 15.62 7.49 -9.88
N GLY A 551 16.09 7.89 -8.70
CA GLY A 551 17.07 8.97 -8.53
C GLY A 551 18.47 8.59 -9.01
N SER A 552 18.90 7.36 -8.72
CA SER A 552 20.24 6.84 -8.99
C SER A 552 20.34 5.95 -10.23
N ASN A 553 19.22 5.39 -10.71
CA ASN A 553 19.18 4.58 -11.91
C ASN A 553 18.57 5.35 -13.08
N ARG A 554 19.44 5.83 -13.98
CA ARG A 554 19.08 6.55 -15.21
C ARG A 554 19.36 5.71 -16.47
N ARG A 555 19.42 4.38 -16.32
CA ARG A 555 19.59 3.48 -17.47
C ARG A 555 18.37 3.53 -18.36
N THR A 556 18.60 3.25 -19.64
CA THR A 556 17.57 3.18 -20.69
C THR A 556 17.40 1.77 -21.26
N ASP A 557 18.07 0.78 -20.67
CA ASP A 557 17.94 -0.64 -21.01
C ASP A 557 16.96 -1.36 -20.07
N ASP A 558 16.92 -2.70 -20.15
CA ASP A 558 15.99 -3.55 -19.39
C ASP A 558 16.22 -3.53 -17.86
N TYR A 559 17.21 -2.78 -17.38
CA TYR A 559 17.50 -2.59 -15.97
C TYR A 559 17.24 -1.16 -15.48
N GLY A 560 16.65 -0.28 -16.29
CA GLY A 560 16.23 1.06 -15.88
C GLY A 560 14.96 1.57 -16.56
N GLY A 561 14.59 2.82 -16.27
CA GLY A 561 13.32 3.39 -16.69
C GLY A 561 12.17 2.95 -15.77
N SER A 562 11.34 2.02 -16.22
CA SER A 562 10.14 1.58 -15.49
C SER A 562 10.47 0.88 -14.16
N ALA A 563 9.52 0.87 -13.21
CA ALA A 563 9.69 0.16 -11.95
C ALA A 563 10.00 -1.34 -12.18
N ALA A 564 9.32 -1.97 -13.15
CA ALA A 564 9.55 -3.37 -13.53
C ALA A 564 11.00 -3.65 -13.97
N ASN A 565 11.62 -2.73 -14.71
CA ASN A 565 13.02 -2.84 -15.12
C ASN A 565 13.97 -2.56 -13.95
N ARG A 566 13.68 -1.54 -13.12
CA ARG A 566 14.53 -1.19 -11.97
C ARG A 566 14.61 -2.31 -10.93
N ILE A 567 13.53 -3.06 -10.71
CA ILE A 567 13.54 -4.21 -9.78
C ILE A 567 14.32 -5.41 -10.31
N ARG A 568 14.61 -5.46 -11.63
CA ARG A 568 15.16 -6.63 -12.29
C ARG A 568 16.45 -7.11 -11.67
N PHE A 569 17.42 -6.21 -11.47
CA PHE A 569 18.72 -6.55 -10.90
C PHE A 569 18.60 -7.19 -9.51
N ALA A 570 17.82 -6.57 -8.61
CA ALA A 570 17.64 -7.09 -7.26
C ALA A 570 16.92 -8.45 -7.26
N ALA A 571 15.88 -8.60 -8.09
CA ALA A 571 15.14 -9.85 -8.17
C ALA A 571 15.96 -10.99 -8.78
N GLU A 572 16.63 -10.75 -9.91
CA GLU A 572 17.49 -11.76 -10.57
C GLU A 572 18.69 -12.13 -9.69
N THR A 573 19.21 -11.20 -8.88
CA THR A 573 20.24 -11.50 -7.89
C THR A 573 19.72 -12.46 -6.81
N ILE A 574 18.52 -12.23 -6.27
CA ILE A 574 17.91 -13.13 -5.29
C ILE A 574 17.60 -14.49 -5.92
N GLU A 575 17.05 -14.52 -7.13
CA GLU A 575 16.77 -15.75 -7.88
C GLU A 575 18.06 -16.56 -8.09
N ALA A 576 19.16 -15.92 -8.48
CA ALA A 576 20.46 -16.58 -8.65
C ALA A 576 21.05 -17.08 -7.33
N MET A 577 20.91 -16.32 -6.24
CA MET A 577 21.32 -16.78 -4.90
C MET A 577 20.51 -18.00 -4.46
N VAL A 578 19.17 -17.99 -4.66
CA VAL A 578 18.30 -19.14 -4.36
C VAL A 578 18.71 -20.36 -5.19
N ALA A 579 18.97 -20.20 -6.49
CA ALA A 579 19.45 -21.28 -7.34
C ALA A 579 20.81 -21.85 -6.86
N ALA A 580 21.65 -21.00 -6.27
CA ALA A 580 22.99 -21.38 -5.83
C ALA A 580 23.02 -22.13 -4.48
N VAL A 581 22.14 -21.79 -3.54
CA VAL A 581 22.20 -22.31 -2.15
C VAL A 581 20.92 -22.94 -1.63
N GLY A 582 19.85 -22.94 -2.43
CA GLY A 582 18.53 -23.47 -2.09
C GLY A 582 17.54 -22.41 -1.60
N GLU A 583 16.25 -22.70 -1.82
CA GLU A 583 15.15 -21.96 -1.19
C GLU A 583 15.21 -22.10 0.35
N GLY A 584 14.53 -21.23 1.09
CA GLY A 584 14.52 -21.28 2.56
C GLY A 584 15.82 -20.86 3.27
N ARG A 585 16.93 -20.66 2.56
CA ARG A 585 18.23 -20.17 3.11
C ARG A 585 18.60 -18.74 2.70
N VAL A 586 17.82 -18.13 1.82
CA VAL A 586 18.04 -16.77 1.32
C VAL A 586 17.02 -15.82 1.93
N GLY A 587 17.51 -14.75 2.57
CA GLY A 587 16.72 -13.60 2.98
C GLY A 587 17.10 -12.33 2.22
N PHE A 588 16.33 -11.26 2.38
CA PHE A 588 16.64 -9.97 1.78
C PHE A 588 16.21 -8.82 2.69
N ARG A 589 16.98 -7.74 2.69
CA ARG A 589 16.76 -6.58 3.57
C ARG A 589 16.38 -5.33 2.79
N ILE A 590 15.29 -4.67 3.19
CA ILE A 590 14.73 -3.48 2.52
C ILE A 590 14.44 -2.35 3.52
N CYS A 591 14.44 -1.11 3.03
CA CYS A 591 13.89 0.07 3.72
C CYS A 591 13.25 0.98 2.67
N PRO A 592 11.97 0.75 2.31
CA PRO A 592 11.29 1.52 1.28
C PRO A 592 11.30 3.02 1.57
N GLY A 593 11.76 3.81 0.59
CA GLY A 593 11.82 5.28 0.71
C GLY A 593 12.92 5.84 1.62
N ASN A 594 13.91 5.04 2.04
CA ASN A 594 15.05 5.52 2.82
C ASN A 594 15.97 6.43 1.97
N PRO A 595 16.22 7.69 2.35
CA PRO A 595 17.05 8.60 1.58
C PRO A 595 18.57 8.47 1.84
N PHE A 596 18.98 7.57 2.73
CA PHE A 596 20.38 7.40 3.13
C PHE A 596 21.32 7.11 1.94
N ASN A 597 22.52 7.71 1.95
CA ASN A 597 23.50 7.66 0.85
C ASN A 597 22.99 8.26 -0.48
N ASP A 598 22.32 9.41 -0.39
CA ASP A 598 21.92 10.26 -1.53
C ASP A 598 21.02 9.54 -2.54
N ILE A 599 20.12 8.69 -2.05
CA ILE A 599 19.19 7.92 -2.86
C ILE A 599 17.77 8.46 -2.68
N TRP A 600 16.96 8.44 -3.74
CA TRP A 600 15.53 8.74 -3.64
C TRP A 600 14.79 8.01 -4.76
N ASP A 601 13.55 7.64 -4.51
CA ASP A 601 12.68 7.00 -5.50
C ASP A 601 11.40 7.82 -5.60
N ASP A 602 10.97 8.12 -6.83
CA ASP A 602 9.80 8.97 -7.07
C ASP A 602 8.50 8.25 -6.70
N ASN A 603 8.50 6.91 -6.72
CA ASN A 603 7.35 6.09 -6.33
C ASN A 603 7.78 4.79 -5.61
N PRO A 604 8.21 4.87 -4.33
CA PRO A 604 8.69 3.70 -3.59
C PRO A 604 7.59 2.66 -3.37
N THR A 605 6.31 3.06 -3.32
CA THR A 605 5.18 2.13 -3.20
C THR A 605 5.12 1.17 -4.40
N GLU A 606 5.26 1.70 -5.62
CA GLU A 606 5.26 0.92 -6.85
C GLU A 606 6.51 0.03 -6.94
N THR A 607 7.70 0.59 -6.77
CA THR A 607 8.96 -0.14 -6.88
C THR A 607 9.03 -1.33 -5.91
N TYR A 608 8.79 -1.08 -4.62
CA TYR A 608 8.89 -2.14 -3.62
C TYR A 608 7.67 -3.07 -3.66
N GLY A 609 6.49 -2.59 -4.03
CA GLY A 609 5.33 -3.44 -4.28
C GLY A 609 5.61 -4.48 -5.37
N ALA A 610 6.17 -4.05 -6.51
CA ALA A 610 6.54 -4.93 -7.62
C ALA A 610 7.66 -5.91 -7.24
N LEU A 611 8.68 -5.46 -6.51
CA LEU A 611 9.76 -6.33 -6.02
C LEU A 611 9.20 -7.44 -5.12
N LEU A 612 8.40 -7.09 -4.11
CA LEU A 612 7.82 -8.07 -3.19
C LEU A 612 6.92 -9.07 -3.90
N GLU A 613 6.15 -8.61 -4.88
CA GLU A 613 5.27 -9.47 -5.68
C GLU A 613 6.07 -10.47 -6.51
N ARG A 614 7.14 -10.04 -7.18
CA ARG A 614 8.04 -10.94 -7.94
C ARG A 614 8.72 -11.98 -7.05
N LEU A 615 9.14 -11.59 -5.85
CA LEU A 615 9.84 -12.49 -4.93
C LEU A 615 8.92 -13.46 -4.17
N SER A 616 7.60 -13.23 -4.21
CA SER A 616 6.62 -13.95 -3.37
C SER A 616 6.55 -15.46 -3.63
N SER A 617 6.98 -15.93 -4.80
CA SER A 617 6.96 -17.35 -5.20
C SER A 617 8.25 -18.12 -4.85
N LEU A 618 9.31 -17.45 -4.38
CA LEU A 618 10.65 -18.05 -4.22
C LEU A 618 10.90 -18.75 -2.87
N ASN A 619 9.87 -18.89 -2.02
CA ASN A 619 9.97 -19.52 -0.68
C ASN A 619 11.20 -19.05 0.13
N LEU A 620 11.46 -17.74 0.13
CA LEU A 620 12.60 -17.14 0.83
C LEU A 620 12.51 -17.36 2.35
N ALA A 621 13.67 -17.38 3.02
CA ALA A 621 13.76 -17.53 4.47
C ALA A 621 12.97 -16.45 5.21
N TYR A 622 13.16 -15.19 4.79
CA TYR A 622 12.50 -14.02 5.35
C TYR A 622 12.66 -12.77 4.47
N CYS A 623 11.76 -11.80 4.66
CA CYS A 623 11.98 -10.38 4.36
C CYS A 623 12.41 -9.67 5.64
N HIS A 624 13.49 -8.89 5.61
CA HIS A 624 13.97 -8.08 6.72
C HIS A 624 13.66 -6.61 6.44
N LEU A 625 12.63 -6.09 7.11
CA LEU A 625 12.16 -4.72 6.94
C LEU A 625 12.74 -3.80 8.02
N ILE A 626 13.38 -2.73 7.59
CA ILE A 626 13.61 -1.55 8.45
C ILE A 626 12.39 -0.63 8.28
N ASP A 627 11.59 -0.48 9.34
CA ASP A 627 10.35 0.29 9.30
C ASP A 627 10.57 1.73 9.80
N VAL A 628 11.24 2.53 8.96
CA VAL A 628 11.44 3.95 9.23
C VAL A 628 10.18 4.73 8.87
N ALA A 629 9.73 5.59 9.77
CA ALA A 629 8.61 6.48 9.53
C ALA A 629 8.84 7.32 8.27
N ASN A 630 7.95 7.18 7.29
CA ASN A 630 7.97 7.92 6.03
C ASN A 630 6.57 8.54 5.78
N PRO A 631 6.44 9.87 5.69
CA PRO A 631 5.14 10.52 5.46
C PRO A 631 4.45 10.12 4.15
N GLN A 632 5.22 9.65 3.16
CA GLN A 632 4.72 9.30 1.83
C GLN A 632 4.43 7.80 1.67
N LEU A 633 4.84 6.96 2.63
CA LEU A 633 4.73 5.51 2.55
C LEU A 633 4.69 4.85 3.94
N ASP A 634 3.64 4.07 4.20
CA ASP A 634 3.64 3.09 5.29
C ASP A 634 4.29 1.79 4.81
N SER A 635 5.58 1.62 5.13
CA SER A 635 6.39 0.49 4.70
C SER A 635 5.89 -0.84 5.25
N LEU A 636 5.49 -0.85 6.53
CA LEU A 636 4.95 -2.05 7.16
C LEU A 636 3.64 -2.49 6.50
N VAL A 637 2.72 -1.56 6.23
CA VAL A 637 1.47 -1.87 5.54
C VAL A 637 1.73 -2.41 4.13
N LEU A 638 2.64 -1.78 3.37
CA LEU A 638 3.01 -2.25 2.03
C LEU A 638 3.54 -3.68 2.09
N VAL A 639 4.51 -3.95 2.96
CA VAL A 639 5.11 -5.29 3.12
C VAL A 639 4.07 -6.29 3.57
N ARG A 640 3.23 -5.98 4.57
CA ARG A 640 2.18 -6.89 5.03
C ARG A 640 1.11 -7.19 3.98
N ARG A 641 0.89 -6.30 3.01
CA ARG A 641 -0.03 -6.52 1.87
C ARG A 641 0.58 -7.41 0.79
N LYS A 642 1.86 -7.18 0.45
CA LYS A 642 2.51 -7.81 -0.72
C LYS A 642 3.39 -9.01 -0.38
N TRP A 643 3.87 -9.14 0.85
CA TRP A 643 4.73 -10.22 1.32
C TRP A 643 3.98 -11.17 2.24
N ARG A 644 3.99 -12.47 1.91
CA ARG A 644 3.36 -13.53 2.72
C ARG A 644 4.34 -14.43 3.46
N GLY A 645 5.64 -14.28 3.20
CA GLY A 645 6.68 -15.05 3.89
C GLY A 645 6.97 -14.53 5.30
N ASN A 646 7.99 -15.10 5.95
CA ASN A 646 8.43 -14.61 7.25
C ASN A 646 8.90 -13.16 7.18
N LEU A 647 8.61 -12.39 8.22
CA LEU A 647 9.04 -11.00 8.37
C LEU A 647 9.94 -10.86 9.59
N ILE A 648 11.13 -10.31 9.39
CA ILE A 648 11.99 -9.78 10.46
C ILE A 648 11.81 -8.27 10.48
N LEU A 649 11.34 -7.72 11.60
CA LEU A 649 11.13 -6.28 11.74
C LEU A 649 12.30 -5.62 12.47
N ASN A 650 12.70 -4.44 12.02
CA ASN A 650 13.74 -3.61 12.58
C ASN A 650 13.27 -2.14 12.66
N GLU A 651 13.92 -1.36 13.54
CA GLU A 651 13.72 0.08 13.84
C GLU A 651 13.00 0.36 15.17
N GLY A 652 13.65 1.15 16.05
CA GLY A 652 13.05 1.67 17.29
C GLY A 652 12.57 0.65 18.34
N LEU A 653 12.90 -0.64 18.18
CA LEU A 653 12.31 -1.71 18.98
C LEU A 653 12.79 -1.71 20.44
N THR A 654 11.83 -1.83 21.35
CA THR A 654 12.03 -2.23 22.76
C THR A 654 11.49 -3.65 22.96
N ARG A 655 11.82 -4.30 24.09
CA ARG A 655 11.22 -5.60 24.47
C ARG A 655 9.70 -5.55 24.41
N ALA A 656 9.11 -4.57 25.10
CA ALA A 656 7.66 -4.44 25.20
C ALA A 656 7.00 -4.22 23.82
N LEU A 657 7.60 -3.39 22.97
CA LEU A 657 7.09 -3.17 21.62
C LEU A 657 7.21 -4.44 20.76
N ALA A 658 8.33 -5.13 20.81
CA ALA A 658 8.54 -6.37 20.07
C ALA A 658 7.59 -7.49 20.54
N GLU A 659 7.39 -7.67 21.85
CA GLU A 659 6.39 -8.60 22.40
C GLU A 659 4.96 -8.22 21.97
N GLN A 660 4.62 -6.93 21.97
CA GLN A 660 3.31 -6.46 21.51
C GLN A 660 3.08 -6.74 20.02
N LEU A 661 4.08 -6.50 19.18
CA LEU A 661 4.01 -6.74 17.73
C LEU A 661 3.99 -8.25 17.43
N LEU A 662 4.71 -9.06 18.21
CA LEU A 662 4.67 -10.52 18.14
C LEU A 662 3.28 -11.06 18.49
N ALA A 663 2.71 -10.62 19.61
CA ALA A 663 1.38 -11.02 20.05
C ALA A 663 0.29 -10.68 19.02
N LYS A 664 0.52 -9.65 18.20
CA LYS A 664 -0.36 -9.22 17.11
C LYS A 664 -0.10 -9.93 15.77
N GLY A 665 0.90 -10.83 15.69
CA GLY A 665 1.27 -11.53 14.46
C GLY A 665 1.93 -10.64 13.40
N VAL A 666 2.44 -9.46 13.77
CA VAL A 666 2.96 -8.47 12.81
C VAL A 666 4.24 -8.98 12.14
N ALA A 667 5.14 -9.59 12.90
CA ALA A 667 6.41 -10.11 12.42
C ALA A 667 6.76 -11.44 13.12
N SER A 668 7.58 -12.25 12.45
CA SER A 668 8.03 -13.55 12.94
C SER A 668 9.17 -13.40 13.95
N ALA A 669 10.07 -12.44 13.73
CA ALA A 669 11.22 -12.15 14.58
C ALA A 669 11.58 -10.64 14.55
N PHE A 670 12.44 -10.21 15.47
CA PHE A 670 12.72 -8.81 15.74
C PHE A 670 14.22 -8.56 15.80
N SER A 671 14.69 -7.63 14.96
CA SER A 671 16.09 -7.34 14.74
C SER A 671 16.53 -6.11 15.53
N PHE A 672 17.62 -6.24 16.28
CA PHE A 672 18.18 -5.20 17.15
C PHE A 672 19.61 -4.87 16.70
N GLY A 673 19.88 -3.58 16.43
CA GLY A 673 21.22 -3.12 16.09
C GLY A 673 21.96 -2.59 17.32
N ARG A 674 21.78 -1.29 17.59
CA ARG A 674 22.43 -0.58 18.71
C ARG A 674 22.45 -1.34 20.04
N PRO A 675 21.35 -2.01 20.49
CA PRO A 675 21.38 -2.80 21.71
C PRO A 675 22.42 -3.93 21.71
N PHE A 676 22.58 -4.67 20.60
CA PHE A 676 23.55 -5.76 20.50
C PHE A 676 25.01 -5.29 20.47
N ILE A 677 25.28 -4.02 20.16
CA ILE A 677 26.65 -3.49 20.17
C ILE A 677 27.24 -3.60 21.58
N ALA A 678 26.53 -3.10 22.59
CA ALA A 678 27.00 -3.06 23.98
C ALA A 678 26.53 -4.23 24.85
N ASN A 679 25.63 -5.08 24.34
CA ASN A 679 25.02 -6.16 25.11
C ASN A 679 25.18 -7.48 24.34
N PRO A 680 26.34 -8.14 24.43
CA PRO A 680 26.55 -9.45 23.79
C PRO A 680 25.50 -10.49 24.22
N ASP A 681 25.07 -10.41 25.47
CA ASP A 681 24.04 -11.24 26.11
C ASP A 681 22.63 -10.63 26.04
N LEU A 682 22.32 -9.80 25.02
CA LEU A 682 21.04 -9.09 24.90
C LEU A 682 19.81 -9.99 25.13
N PRO A 683 19.69 -11.20 24.53
CA PRO A 683 18.54 -12.07 24.79
C PRO A 683 18.35 -12.40 26.27
N PHE A 684 19.43 -12.64 27.00
CA PHE A 684 19.38 -12.89 28.44
C PHE A 684 18.92 -11.64 29.22
N ARG A 685 19.45 -10.46 28.87
CA ARG A 685 19.05 -9.20 29.50
C ARG A 685 17.58 -8.88 29.25
N LEU A 686 17.10 -9.07 28.02
CA LEU A 686 15.69 -8.89 27.70
C LEU A 686 14.83 -9.88 28.49
N LYS A 687 15.23 -11.15 28.61
CA LYS A 687 14.49 -12.18 29.37
C LYS A 687 14.37 -11.85 30.86
N SER A 688 15.49 -11.49 31.47
CA SER A 688 15.61 -11.15 32.90
C SER A 688 15.18 -9.71 33.24
N ASN A 689 14.84 -8.91 32.23
CA ASN A 689 14.56 -7.48 32.37
C ASN A 689 15.72 -6.69 33.01
N ALA A 690 16.96 -7.12 32.74
CA ALA A 690 18.17 -6.46 33.22
C ALA A 690 18.45 -5.16 32.44
N ALA A 691 19.14 -4.23 33.09
CA ALA A 691 19.55 -2.98 32.46
C ALA A 691 20.46 -3.22 31.24
N LEU A 692 20.21 -2.50 30.15
CA LEU A 692 21.04 -2.54 28.95
C LEU A 692 22.19 -1.55 29.08
N ALA A 693 23.41 -2.01 28.79
CA ALA A 693 24.56 -1.15 28.64
C ALA A 693 24.39 -0.25 27.41
N GLN A 694 24.90 0.99 27.50
CA GLN A 694 24.97 1.91 26.37
C GLN A 694 26.26 1.66 25.60
N PHE A 695 26.20 1.78 24.27
CA PHE A 695 27.38 1.68 23.42
C PHE A 695 28.09 3.03 23.33
N ASP A 696 29.42 2.98 23.16
CA ASP A 696 30.21 4.16 22.86
C ASP A 696 30.27 4.38 21.34
N ALA A 697 29.59 5.44 20.87
CA ALA A 697 29.54 5.80 19.46
C ALA A 697 30.92 6.06 18.85
N SER A 698 31.89 6.53 19.63
CA SER A 698 33.25 6.84 19.16
C SER A 698 34.06 5.59 18.77
N THR A 699 33.62 4.40 19.19
CA THR A 699 34.30 3.11 18.96
C THR A 699 33.64 2.25 17.89
N LEU A 700 32.57 2.75 17.24
CA LEU A 700 31.81 1.96 16.27
C LEU A 700 32.68 1.47 15.12
N TYR A 701 33.48 2.39 14.56
CA TYR A 701 34.30 2.18 13.36
C TYR A 701 35.80 2.38 13.64
N THR A 702 36.30 1.82 14.75
CA THR A 702 37.71 1.88 15.14
C THR A 702 38.36 0.50 15.13
N PRO A 703 39.70 0.40 14.97
CA PRO A 703 40.40 -0.87 15.10
C PRO A 703 40.48 -1.33 16.57
N GLY A 704 40.79 -2.61 16.76
CA GLY A 704 41.08 -3.19 18.08
C GLY A 704 39.85 -3.62 18.89
N PRO A 705 40.08 -4.13 20.11
CA PRO A 705 39.06 -4.79 20.93
C PRO A 705 38.10 -3.82 21.65
N ARG A 706 38.50 -2.55 21.82
CA ARG A 706 37.73 -1.57 22.59
C ARG A 706 36.40 -1.23 21.92
N GLY A 707 35.33 -1.21 22.71
CA GLY A 707 33.96 -0.99 22.24
C GLY A 707 33.48 -2.07 21.27
N TYR A 708 34.05 -3.27 21.36
CA TYR A 708 33.77 -4.39 20.45
C TYR A 708 33.53 -5.69 21.23
N ILE A 709 34.59 -6.22 21.84
CA ILE A 709 34.58 -7.50 22.58
C ILE A 709 34.74 -7.31 24.10
N ASP A 710 34.87 -6.07 24.57
CA ASP A 710 35.13 -5.68 25.96
C ASP A 710 33.86 -5.27 26.73
N TYR A 711 32.67 -5.40 26.13
CA TYR A 711 31.41 -5.21 26.83
C TYR A 711 31.11 -6.39 27.77
N SER A 712 30.82 -6.09 29.03
CA SER A 712 30.58 -7.11 30.06
C SER A 712 29.28 -7.89 29.83
N MET A 713 29.34 -9.20 30.03
CA MET A 713 28.17 -10.09 30.12
C MET A 713 27.73 -10.24 31.58
N ILE A 714 26.45 -10.52 31.81
CA ILE A 714 25.98 -10.93 33.15
C ILE A 714 26.35 -12.41 33.36
N GLU A 715 26.96 -12.73 34.50
CA GLU A 715 27.23 -14.12 34.88
C GLU A 715 25.91 -14.90 34.97
N GLN A 716 25.76 -15.91 34.11
CA GLN A 716 24.64 -16.84 34.18
C GLN A 716 24.98 -17.90 35.23
N THR A 717 24.43 -17.80 36.45
CA THR A 717 24.48 -18.92 37.39
C THR A 717 23.74 -20.10 36.77
N LYS A 718 24.47 -21.17 36.42
CA LYS A 718 23.90 -22.44 35.99
C LYS A 718 23.06 -22.99 37.16
N GLY A 719 21.75 -22.80 37.06
CA GLY A 719 20.75 -23.39 37.96
C GLY A 719 20.31 -24.75 37.45
#